data_AF-A0A2N6EPY8-F1
#
_entry.id   AF-A0A2N6EPY8-F1
#
_cell.length_a   1.000
_cell.length_b   1.000
_cell.length_c   1.000
_cell.angle_alpha   90.00
_cell.angle_beta   90.00
_cell.angle_gamma   90.00
#
_symmetry.space_group_name_H-M   'P 1'
#
loop_
_entity.id
_entity.type
_entity.pdbx_description
1 polymer ?
#
loop_
_entity_poly.entity_id
_entity_poly.type
_entity_poly.pdbx_seq_one_letter_code
_entity_poly.pdbx_strand_id
1 'polypeptide(L)'
;MTSDKNDILLLVQGQSPQADLDAVLDDLKTLQLLDLYTLRMRLTGHAINMLHKGNRDDLEAMASLLIRHHIPHWIVTPFHALVEPQSPDTIRRVDDGFIFGVAGHNHHLTAASKPLIILADLTNQVAERIIKRSRVQYTYTGSVHTDQNNDDLSNEIFRHEPRILLAWGATTLAPEHFIDLSPTSIPAEILGENSRTSRQWNFAEFFKMLCQLCPNHHLDTGFGLGFLPDYRVHPCDKTDLVKRRENTTALIRYANLLLDMAQYSQMRHHAKSGAADQTSAAVVAFATAFQNPLQASVQSHSTPKKTLRTPRPSLPTPPAPTVQSGLSLHFNGWRLLTNLGAIAVFFFVEVNHRAAGDFYRYGFSTGFAPLVVSALCFWNGLFFWRLRQRIINTATSKARSAAMGMVEVYGKTRRQYALVSPTTQQPCVYYCLKRYRRNHKDQWKLSSVTTSDSVPFTLEDDTGSITIDPRGALLKLETSHNDSGLTAADEKWEEQVIYENSMVYVLGFASTSQKYHGSLRERVAEKLRHLKSDRDTLMRYDHDGDGQISSHEWDNARTVMEQEVLHEKLQQGQQRSNEQLVIGAPPSKDLPFIIAATPSEEHLVRHYSWQIPLLLVGGLITFIWAIEACVSYFHLV
;
A
#
# COMPACT_ATOMS: atom_id res chain seq x y z
N MET A 1 -20.11 -8.45 9.20
CA MET A 1 -19.78 -9.28 10.37
C MET A 1 -20.45 -8.61 11.56
N THR A 2 -21.50 -9.24 12.06
CA THR A 2 -22.31 -8.77 13.19
C THR A 2 -21.46 -8.86 14.46
N SER A 3 -21.30 -7.73 15.15
CA SER A 3 -20.61 -7.57 16.42
C SER A 3 -21.23 -8.50 17.47
N ASP A 4 -20.55 -9.59 17.83
CA ASP A 4 -20.96 -10.44 18.93
C ASP A 4 -20.66 -9.73 20.26
N LYS A 5 -21.61 -9.84 21.19
CA LYS A 5 -21.77 -8.97 22.37
C LYS A 5 -20.73 -9.14 23.49
N ASN A 6 -19.59 -9.80 23.26
CA ASN A 6 -18.63 -10.15 24.33
C ASN A 6 -17.16 -10.24 23.90
N ASP A 7 -16.77 -9.57 22.82
CA ASP A 7 -15.41 -9.70 22.30
C ASP A 7 -14.39 -8.95 23.17
N ILE A 8 -13.37 -9.67 23.65
CA ILE A 8 -12.27 -9.11 24.45
C ILE A 8 -11.16 -8.63 23.49
N LEU A 9 -10.56 -7.48 23.79
CA LEU A 9 -9.48 -6.87 23.03
C LEU A 9 -8.14 -7.03 23.75
N LEU A 10 -7.10 -7.44 23.03
CA LEU A 10 -5.71 -7.33 23.47
C LEU A 10 -5.06 -6.13 22.79
N LEU A 11 -4.84 -5.08 23.58
CA LEU A 11 -4.21 -3.84 23.17
C LEU A 11 -2.75 -3.82 23.60
N VAL A 12 -1.90 -3.25 22.77
CA VAL A 12 -0.47 -3.08 23.03
C VAL A 12 -0.02 -1.70 22.63
N GLN A 13 0.87 -1.11 23.43
CA GLN A 13 1.59 0.08 23.06
C GLN A 13 2.97 -0.34 22.57
N GLY A 14 3.29 0.00 21.32
CA GLY A 14 4.60 -0.29 20.77
C GLY A 14 5.71 0.49 21.49
N GLN A 15 6.95 0.04 21.33
CA GLN A 15 8.13 0.73 21.87
C GLN A 15 9.15 0.95 20.77
N SER A 16 9.72 2.15 20.70
CA SER A 16 10.81 2.49 19.78
C SER A 16 11.92 3.21 20.56
N PRO A 17 13.21 2.88 20.37
CA PRO A 17 13.77 1.73 19.65
C PRO A 17 13.77 0.47 20.53
N GLN A 18 13.26 -0.65 20.01
CA GLN A 18 13.21 -1.91 20.75
C GLN A 18 14.36 -2.83 20.29
N ALA A 19 15.39 -2.96 21.13
CA ALA A 19 16.57 -3.78 20.84
C ALA A 19 16.25 -5.28 20.66
N ASP A 20 15.18 -5.78 21.30
CA ASP A 20 14.77 -7.18 21.30
C ASP A 20 13.53 -7.48 20.44
N LEU A 21 13.12 -6.55 19.55
CA LEU A 21 11.89 -6.71 18.75
C LEU A 21 11.85 -8.04 17.98
N ASP A 22 12.97 -8.45 17.39
CA ASP A 22 13.03 -9.70 16.62
C ASP A 22 12.84 -10.95 17.51
N ALA A 23 13.27 -10.93 18.78
CA ALA A 23 13.05 -12.02 19.73
C ALA A 23 11.58 -12.13 20.16
N VAL A 24 10.91 -10.98 20.35
CA VAL A 24 9.47 -10.95 20.64
C VAL A 24 8.67 -11.52 19.47
N LEU A 25 9.03 -11.12 18.25
CA LEU A 25 8.37 -11.56 17.03
C LEU A 25 8.50 -13.06 16.82
N ASP A 26 9.67 -13.64 17.12
CA ASP A 26 9.89 -15.09 17.04
C ASP A 26 9.04 -15.88 18.04
N ASP A 27 8.93 -15.39 19.28
CA ASP A 27 8.08 -16.02 20.30
C ASP A 27 6.58 -15.92 19.93
N LEU A 28 6.11 -14.75 19.51
CA LEU A 28 4.71 -14.53 19.13
C LEU A 28 4.31 -15.29 17.86
N LYS A 29 5.24 -15.54 16.95
CA LYS A 29 5.02 -16.34 15.73
C LYS A 29 4.52 -17.75 16.04
N THR A 30 4.90 -18.32 17.18
CA THR A 30 4.51 -19.68 17.58
C THR A 30 3.00 -19.87 17.70
N LEU A 31 2.26 -18.78 17.97
CA LEU A 31 0.81 -18.81 18.14
C LEU A 31 0.03 -18.83 16.81
N GLN A 32 0.67 -18.58 15.66
CA GLN A 32 0.09 -18.62 14.30
C GLN A 32 -1.16 -17.74 14.04
N LEU A 33 -1.52 -16.82 14.94
CA LEU A 33 -2.70 -15.96 14.79
C LEU A 33 -2.47 -14.77 13.83
N LEU A 34 -1.24 -14.28 13.71
CA LEU A 34 -0.85 -13.12 12.91
C LEU A 34 0.49 -13.35 12.20
N ASP A 35 0.72 -12.72 11.06
CA ASP A 35 2.00 -12.78 10.35
C ASP A 35 3.05 -11.85 10.97
N LEU A 36 4.33 -12.19 10.78
CA LEU A 36 5.48 -11.48 11.37
C LEU A 36 5.52 -10.00 11.01
N TYR A 37 5.12 -9.65 9.79
CA TYR A 37 5.12 -8.26 9.35
C TYR A 37 4.04 -7.45 10.09
N THR A 38 2.82 -7.97 10.20
CA THR A 38 1.74 -7.32 10.96
C THR A 38 2.10 -7.18 12.44
N LEU A 39 2.71 -8.21 13.04
CA LEU A 39 3.21 -8.13 14.41
C LEU A 39 4.27 -7.03 14.54
N ARG A 40 5.24 -6.96 13.62
CA ARG A 40 6.27 -5.91 13.63
C ARG A 40 5.61 -4.53 13.58
N MET A 41 4.72 -4.30 12.63
CA MET A 41 4.03 -3.02 12.46
C MET A 41 3.21 -2.60 13.69
N ARG A 42 2.56 -3.54 14.38
CA ARG A 42 1.73 -3.27 15.57
C ARG A 42 2.55 -3.09 16.85
N LEU A 43 3.76 -3.63 16.90
CA LEU A 43 4.68 -3.51 18.04
C LEU A 43 5.66 -2.34 17.89
N THR A 44 5.77 -1.75 16.69
CA THR A 44 6.60 -0.57 16.43
C THR A 44 5.81 0.73 16.57
N GLY A 45 6.45 1.76 17.16
CA GLY A 45 5.90 3.11 17.32
C GLY A 45 5.21 3.33 18.66
N HIS A 46 4.73 4.55 18.92
CA HIS A 46 4.21 4.96 20.24
C HIS A 46 2.68 4.83 20.40
N ALA A 47 1.97 4.53 19.31
CA ALA A 47 0.51 4.44 19.30
C ALA A 47 0.00 3.11 19.88
N ILE A 48 -1.25 3.12 20.34
CA ILE A 48 -1.94 1.93 20.84
C ILE A 48 -2.48 1.12 19.66
N ASN A 49 -2.10 -0.15 19.59
CA ASN A 49 -2.49 -1.08 18.53
C ASN A 49 -3.29 -2.25 19.10
N MET A 50 -4.32 -2.68 18.38
CA MET A 50 -5.01 -3.95 18.68
C MET A 50 -4.19 -5.11 18.08
N LEU A 51 -3.66 -5.98 18.92
CA LEU A 51 -3.01 -7.21 18.47
C LEU A 51 -4.04 -8.25 18.06
N HIS A 52 -4.98 -8.58 18.93
CA HIS A 52 -5.96 -9.62 18.63
C HIS A 52 -7.29 -9.34 19.34
N LYS A 53 -8.34 -9.98 18.83
CA LYS A 53 -9.71 -9.89 19.33
C LYS A 53 -10.27 -11.32 19.39
N GLY A 54 -10.72 -11.78 20.55
CA GLY A 54 -11.11 -13.18 20.74
C GLY A 54 -11.46 -13.55 22.18
N ASN A 55 -11.40 -14.86 22.48
CA ASN A 55 -11.67 -15.40 23.81
C ASN A 55 -10.54 -15.07 24.79
N ARG A 56 -10.86 -14.97 26.09
CA ARG A 56 -9.92 -14.61 27.14
C ARG A 56 -8.70 -15.52 27.20
N ASP A 57 -8.92 -16.83 27.07
CA ASP A 57 -7.86 -17.83 27.21
C ASP A 57 -6.76 -17.68 26.14
N ASP A 58 -7.16 -17.41 24.89
CA ASP A 58 -6.24 -17.18 23.77
C ASP A 58 -5.43 -15.89 23.96
N LEU A 59 -6.09 -14.84 24.47
CA LEU A 59 -5.45 -13.55 24.74
C LEU A 59 -4.51 -13.61 25.95
N GLU A 60 -4.82 -14.40 26.97
CA GLU A 60 -3.95 -14.60 28.13
C GLU A 60 -2.64 -15.32 27.75
N ALA A 61 -2.69 -16.26 26.81
CA ALA A 61 -1.49 -16.88 26.25
C ALA A 61 -0.57 -15.84 25.58
N MET A 62 -1.13 -14.95 24.76
CA MET A 62 -0.38 -13.83 24.14
C MET A 62 0.15 -12.86 25.18
N ALA A 63 -0.67 -12.47 26.15
CA ALA A 63 -0.27 -11.56 27.22
C ALA A 63 0.90 -12.11 28.03
N SER A 64 0.94 -13.43 28.29
CA SER A 64 2.06 -14.07 28.99
C SER A 64 3.40 -13.90 28.28
N LEU A 65 3.39 -13.94 26.94
CA LEU A 65 4.59 -13.68 26.12
C LEU A 65 4.96 -12.20 26.11
N LEU A 66 3.98 -11.30 26.04
CA LEU A 66 4.21 -9.86 26.11
C LEU A 66 4.81 -9.42 27.45
N ILE A 67 4.37 -10.05 28.56
CA ILE A 67 4.95 -9.83 29.90
C ILE A 67 6.43 -10.18 29.91
N ARG A 68 6.81 -11.33 29.32
CA ARG A 68 8.20 -11.80 29.28
C ARG A 68 9.13 -10.81 28.57
N HIS A 69 8.62 -10.14 27.55
CA HIS A 69 9.34 -9.17 26.73
C HIS A 69 9.15 -7.72 27.20
N HIS A 70 8.57 -7.50 28.39
CA HIS A 70 8.36 -6.18 28.99
C HIS A 70 7.53 -5.19 28.14
N ILE A 71 6.65 -5.71 27.28
CA ILE A 71 5.78 -4.89 26.43
C ILE A 71 4.49 -4.50 27.18
N PRO A 72 4.14 -3.19 27.22
CA PRO A 72 2.88 -2.72 27.78
C PRO A 72 1.70 -3.32 27.02
N HIS A 73 0.80 -3.99 27.75
CA HIS A 73 -0.38 -4.62 27.17
C HIS A 73 -1.58 -4.53 28.11
N TRP A 74 -2.77 -4.46 27.53
CA TRP A 74 -4.04 -4.38 28.24
C TRP A 74 -5.03 -5.37 27.61
N ILE A 75 -5.74 -6.12 28.45
CA ILE A 75 -6.85 -6.97 28.04
C ILE A 75 -8.12 -6.26 28.47
N VAL A 76 -8.86 -5.72 27.53
CA VAL A 76 -10.01 -4.86 27.80
C VAL A 76 -11.26 -5.44 27.18
N THR A 77 -12.36 -5.41 27.93
CA THR A 77 -13.70 -5.71 27.42
C THR A 77 -14.43 -4.38 27.16
N PRO A 78 -14.49 -3.90 25.91
CA PRO A 78 -15.00 -2.58 25.58
C PRO A 78 -16.53 -2.59 25.62
N PHE A 79 -17.15 -2.57 26.79
CA PHE A 79 -18.60 -2.33 26.89
C PHE A 79 -19.04 -1.89 28.30
N HIS A 80 -18.56 -0.72 28.71
CA HIS A 80 -19.29 0.09 29.70
C HIS A 80 -20.15 1.15 29.00
N ALA A 81 -21.15 1.68 29.71
CA ALA A 81 -21.99 2.77 29.20
C ALA A 81 -21.09 3.93 28.78
N LEU A 82 -21.16 4.34 27.51
CA LEU A 82 -20.35 5.43 26.97
C LEU A 82 -20.58 6.69 27.79
N VAL A 83 -19.51 7.20 28.40
CA VAL A 83 -19.53 8.51 29.05
C VAL A 83 -19.30 9.55 27.97
N GLU A 84 -20.28 10.45 27.78
CA GLU A 84 -20.17 11.55 26.83
C GLU A 84 -19.49 12.76 27.48
N PRO A 85 -18.49 13.38 26.82
CA PRO A 85 -17.84 14.57 27.36
C PRO A 85 -18.76 15.78 27.25
N GLN A 86 -18.68 16.66 28.23
CA GLN A 86 -19.47 17.88 28.26
C GLN A 86 -18.64 19.07 27.77
N SER A 87 -19.26 19.99 27.02
CA SER A 87 -18.63 21.24 26.63
C SER A 87 -18.83 22.29 27.71
N PRO A 88 -17.79 23.01 28.17
CA PRO A 88 -17.94 24.00 29.23
C PRO A 88 -18.59 25.28 28.72
N ASP A 89 -19.51 25.82 29.52
CA ASP A 89 -20.19 27.10 29.26
C ASP A 89 -19.29 28.28 29.63
N THR A 90 -18.52 28.14 30.71
CA THR A 90 -17.58 29.17 31.19
C THR A 90 -16.27 28.53 31.65
N ILE A 91 -15.17 29.22 31.41
CA ILE A 91 -13.85 28.83 31.92
C ILE A 91 -13.31 30.04 32.68
N ARG A 92 -12.78 29.83 33.89
CA ARG A 92 -12.19 30.89 34.71
C ARG A 92 -10.85 30.43 35.25
N ARG A 93 -9.89 31.35 35.29
CA ARG A 93 -8.60 31.15 35.95
C ARG A 93 -8.70 31.52 37.42
N VAL A 94 -8.17 30.68 38.28
CA VAL A 94 -8.04 30.90 39.73
C VAL A 94 -6.58 30.70 40.10
N ASP A 95 -6.15 31.22 41.26
CA ASP A 95 -4.76 31.13 41.72
C ASP A 95 -4.25 29.67 41.83
N ASP A 96 -5.14 28.72 42.11
CA ASP A 96 -4.85 27.29 42.29
C ASP A 96 -5.19 26.41 41.06
N GLY A 97 -5.63 27.02 39.94
CA GLY A 97 -5.91 26.28 38.70
C GLY A 97 -7.02 26.85 37.81
N PHE A 98 -7.83 25.96 37.23
CA PHE A 98 -8.92 26.33 36.33
C PHE A 98 -10.27 25.83 36.83
N ILE A 99 -11.30 26.67 36.73
CA ILE A 99 -12.69 26.29 36.96
C ILE A 99 -13.42 26.23 35.62
N PHE A 100 -14.01 25.08 35.34
CA PHE A 100 -14.89 24.86 34.18
C PHE A 100 -16.33 24.80 34.67
N GLY A 101 -17.15 25.78 34.28
CA GLY A 101 -18.59 25.79 34.57
C GLY A 101 -19.34 25.02 33.49
N VAL A 102 -20.03 23.95 33.87
CA VAL A 102 -20.84 23.12 32.97
C VAL A 102 -22.23 22.95 33.57
N ALA A 103 -23.28 23.37 32.87
CA ALA A 103 -24.67 23.20 33.32
C ALA A 103 -24.92 23.64 34.78
N GLY A 104 -24.27 24.74 35.20
CA GLY A 104 -24.37 25.30 36.55
C GLY A 104 -23.48 24.67 37.62
N HIS A 105 -22.71 23.62 37.30
CA HIS A 105 -21.74 22.99 38.20
C HIS A 105 -20.32 23.46 37.86
N ASN A 106 -19.50 23.70 38.90
CA ASN A 106 -18.12 24.13 38.76
C ASN A 106 -17.18 22.93 38.94
N HIS A 107 -16.43 22.61 37.89
CA HIS A 107 -15.41 21.57 37.89
C HIS A 107 -14.05 22.21 38.10
N HIS A 108 -13.43 21.95 39.25
CA HIS A 108 -12.13 22.54 39.60
C HIS A 108 -11.00 21.60 39.19
N LEU A 109 -10.07 22.11 38.38
CA LEU A 109 -8.84 21.42 37.98
C LEU A 109 -7.67 22.07 38.73
N THR A 110 -7.02 21.30 39.60
CA THR A 110 -5.84 21.73 40.37
C THR A 110 -4.62 20.89 40.01
N ALA A 111 -3.43 21.30 40.47
CA ALA A 111 -2.19 20.56 40.22
C ALA A 111 -2.21 19.11 40.73
N ALA A 112 -3.06 18.80 41.72
CA ALA A 112 -3.19 17.47 42.30
C ALA A 112 -4.09 16.51 41.49
N SER A 113 -4.87 17.02 40.52
CA SER A 113 -5.92 16.27 39.83
C SER A 113 -5.42 15.23 38.83
N LYS A 114 -4.12 15.23 38.48
CA LYS A 114 -3.44 14.26 37.58
C LYS A 114 -4.31 13.82 36.38
N PRO A 115 -4.71 14.75 35.50
CA PRO A 115 -5.70 14.51 34.46
C PRO A 115 -5.17 13.61 33.33
N LEU A 116 -6.10 12.91 32.66
CA LEU A 116 -5.92 12.33 31.34
C LEU A 116 -6.24 13.40 30.29
N ILE A 117 -5.27 13.71 29.45
CA ILE A 117 -5.38 14.69 28.36
C ILE A 117 -5.23 13.96 27.04
N ILE A 118 -6.26 14.01 26.20
CA ILE A 118 -6.23 13.44 24.85
C ILE A 118 -6.22 14.60 23.85
N LEU A 119 -5.11 14.74 23.12
CA LEU A 119 -4.95 15.75 22.07
C LEU A 119 -5.08 15.07 20.70
N ALA A 120 -6.09 15.47 19.93
CA ALA A 120 -6.45 14.80 18.67
C ALA A 120 -6.65 15.80 17.51
N ASP A 121 -6.33 15.35 16.30
CA ASP A 121 -6.70 16.03 15.04
C ASP A 121 -7.96 15.38 14.45
N LEU A 122 -9.08 16.12 14.42
CA LEU A 122 -10.33 15.60 13.85
C LEU A 122 -10.29 15.41 12.34
N THR A 123 -9.34 16.02 11.62
CA THR A 123 -9.23 15.91 10.16
C THR A 123 -8.37 14.73 9.70
N ASN A 124 -7.70 14.04 10.63
CA ASN A 124 -6.77 12.93 10.39
C ASN A 124 -5.57 13.26 9.48
N GLN A 125 -5.27 14.55 9.26
CA GLN A 125 -4.21 14.97 8.35
C GLN A 125 -2.81 14.69 8.93
N VAL A 126 -2.67 14.83 10.26
CA VAL A 126 -1.41 14.55 10.96
C VAL A 126 -1.04 13.08 10.84
N ALA A 127 -1.97 12.18 11.20
CA ALA A 127 -1.73 10.74 11.13
C ALA A 127 -1.43 10.28 9.71
N GLU A 128 -2.17 10.79 8.72
CA GLU A 128 -1.93 10.47 7.32
C GLU A 128 -0.52 10.88 6.85
N ARG A 129 -0.07 12.07 7.23
CA ARG A 129 1.29 12.54 6.90
C ARG A 129 2.36 11.69 7.58
N ILE A 130 2.17 11.28 8.82
CA ILE A 130 3.12 10.44 9.57
C ILE A 130 3.24 9.07 8.92
N ILE A 131 2.10 8.44 8.60
CA ILE A 131 2.05 7.17 7.87
C ILE A 131 2.73 7.30 6.50
N LYS A 132 2.60 8.43 5.81
CA LYS A 132 3.28 8.69 4.54
C LYS A 132 4.79 8.87 4.68
N ARG A 133 5.25 9.60 5.69
CA ARG A 133 6.69 9.78 5.96
C ARG A 133 7.34 8.44 6.31
N SER A 134 6.71 7.64 7.16
CA SER A 134 7.23 6.31 7.51
C SER A 134 7.30 5.37 6.30
N ARG A 135 6.33 5.43 5.37
CA ARG A 135 6.37 4.72 4.07
C ARG A 135 7.57 5.12 3.22
N VAL A 136 7.74 6.42 3.00
CA VAL A 136 8.85 6.96 2.19
C VAL A 136 10.16 6.54 2.80
N GLN A 137 10.32 6.72 4.11
CA GLN A 137 11.56 6.40 4.81
C GLN A 137 11.87 4.90 4.78
N TYR A 138 10.88 4.03 5.00
CA TYR A 138 11.04 2.59 4.84
C TYR A 138 11.50 2.21 3.42
N THR A 139 10.95 2.89 2.40
CA THR A 139 11.28 2.66 0.99
C THR A 139 12.73 3.02 0.67
N TYR A 140 13.28 4.07 1.27
CA TYR A 140 14.64 4.55 1.00
C TYR A 140 15.72 4.00 1.95
N THR A 141 15.36 3.68 3.20
CA THR A 141 16.34 3.32 4.25
C THR A 141 16.21 1.87 4.74
N GLY A 142 15.15 1.15 4.38
CA GLY A 142 14.90 -0.21 4.84
C GLY A 142 14.54 -0.35 6.32
N SER A 143 14.53 0.76 7.07
CA SER A 143 14.13 0.85 8.47
C SER A 143 13.05 1.91 8.66
N VAL A 144 12.19 1.72 9.66
CA VAL A 144 11.26 2.76 10.12
C VAL A 144 11.92 3.44 11.32
N HIS A 145 12.53 4.61 11.13
CA HIS A 145 12.92 5.44 12.27
C HIS A 145 11.67 6.17 12.75
N THR A 146 11.20 5.83 13.95
CA THR A 146 10.07 6.50 14.59
C THR A 146 10.58 7.37 15.74
N ASP A 147 11.63 8.15 15.49
CA ASP A 147 12.14 9.14 16.44
C ASP A 147 11.28 10.40 16.30
N GLN A 148 10.05 10.32 16.77
CA GLN A 148 9.18 11.50 16.87
C GLN A 148 8.90 11.78 18.34
N ASN A 149 9.38 12.93 18.79
CA ASN A 149 9.12 13.45 20.12
C ASN A 149 7.64 13.89 20.22
N ASN A 150 7.00 13.67 21.36
CA ASN A 150 5.59 14.04 21.57
C ASN A 150 5.34 15.55 21.37
N ASP A 151 6.36 16.37 21.61
CA ASP A 151 6.32 17.83 21.40
C ASP A 151 6.15 18.21 19.92
N ASP A 152 6.75 17.44 19.00
CA ASP A 152 6.62 17.70 17.56
C ASP A 152 5.21 17.35 17.05
N LEU A 153 4.66 16.25 17.56
CA LEU A 153 3.31 15.79 17.22
C LEU A 153 2.23 16.76 17.72
N SER A 154 2.33 17.20 18.97
CA SER A 154 1.38 18.15 19.54
C SER A 154 1.35 19.46 18.73
N ASN A 155 2.53 19.99 18.39
CA ASN A 155 2.66 21.18 17.54
C ASN A 155 2.06 20.98 16.15
N GLU A 156 2.15 19.77 15.58
CA GLU A 156 1.54 19.47 14.28
C GLU A 156 0.01 19.37 14.37
N ILE A 157 -0.54 18.77 15.42
CA ILE A 157 -1.99 18.71 15.69
C ILE A 157 -2.60 20.11 15.79
N PHE A 158 -1.94 21.03 16.49
CA PHE A 158 -2.40 22.42 16.59
C PHE A 158 -2.42 23.18 15.26
N ARG A 159 -1.84 22.67 14.16
CA ARG A 159 -1.94 23.29 12.83
C ARG A 159 -3.21 22.91 12.06
N HIS A 160 -3.92 21.86 12.49
CA HIS A 160 -5.08 21.29 11.78
C HIS A 160 -6.41 21.62 12.47
N GLU A 161 -7.19 20.63 12.93
CA GLU A 161 -8.40 20.85 13.73
C GLU A 161 -8.24 20.18 15.11
N PRO A 162 -7.54 20.87 16.05
CA PRO A 162 -7.20 20.28 17.33
C PRO A 162 -8.42 20.20 18.25
N ARG A 163 -8.55 19.06 18.95
CA ARG A 163 -9.48 18.84 20.04
C ARG A 163 -8.75 18.33 21.27
N ILE A 164 -9.18 18.79 22.44
CA ILE A 164 -8.64 18.34 23.71
C ILE A 164 -9.80 17.74 24.52
N LEU A 165 -9.71 16.46 24.84
CA LEU A 165 -10.57 15.83 25.85
C LEU A 165 -9.81 15.76 27.18
N LEU A 166 -10.45 16.21 28.26
CA LEU A 166 -9.91 16.20 29.61
C LEU A 166 -10.76 15.33 30.50
N ALA A 167 -10.15 14.34 31.15
CA ALA A 167 -10.81 13.51 32.14
C ALA A 167 -10.04 13.53 33.47
N TRP A 168 -10.74 13.80 34.57
CA TRP A 168 -10.22 13.63 35.94
C TRP A 168 -11.37 13.31 36.92
N GLY A 169 -11.01 12.81 38.10
CA GLY A 169 -11.98 12.44 39.14
C GLY A 169 -11.51 11.27 39.98
N ALA A 170 -12.32 10.88 40.96
CA ALA A 170 -12.00 9.80 41.90
C ALA A 170 -12.07 8.39 41.26
N THR A 171 -12.89 8.21 40.21
CA THR A 171 -13.16 6.90 39.59
C THR A 171 -12.82 6.91 38.10
N THR A 172 -12.21 5.82 37.60
CA THR A 172 -11.80 5.68 36.19
C THR A 172 -12.93 5.32 35.22
N LEU A 173 -13.91 4.53 35.68
CA LEU A 173 -15.09 4.10 34.90
C LEU A 173 -16.04 5.24 34.52
N ALA A 174 -16.16 6.22 35.40
CA ALA A 174 -17.02 7.37 35.24
C ALA A 174 -16.27 8.54 35.88
N PRO A 175 -15.35 9.20 35.14
CA PRO A 175 -14.69 10.38 35.65
C PRO A 175 -15.77 11.39 36.03
N GLU A 176 -15.68 11.92 37.26
CA GLU A 176 -16.60 12.96 37.72
C GLU A 176 -16.58 14.19 36.80
N HIS A 177 -15.46 14.37 36.08
CA HIS A 177 -15.19 15.52 35.25
C HIS A 177 -14.65 15.04 33.90
N PHE A 178 -15.49 15.09 32.85
CA PHE A 178 -15.13 14.76 31.47
C PHE A 178 -15.52 15.89 30.53
N ILE A 179 -14.52 16.62 30.02
CA ILE A 179 -14.71 17.90 29.32
C ILE A 179 -14.14 17.83 27.89
N ASP A 180 -14.91 18.30 26.91
CA ASP A 180 -14.46 18.51 25.52
C ASP A 180 -14.17 20.00 25.28
N LEU A 181 -12.91 20.29 24.92
CA LEU A 181 -12.43 21.61 24.59
C LEU A 181 -12.13 21.75 23.10
N SER A 182 -12.59 22.87 22.55
CA SER A 182 -12.33 23.31 21.18
C SER A 182 -11.66 24.67 21.15
N PRO A 183 -11.04 25.07 20.03
CA PRO A 183 -10.47 26.41 19.87
C PRO A 183 -11.48 27.55 20.11
N THR A 184 -12.78 27.28 19.98
CA THR A 184 -13.86 28.25 20.23
C THR A 184 -14.27 28.34 21.70
N SER A 185 -13.94 27.34 22.50
CA SER A 185 -14.33 27.27 23.92
C SER A 185 -13.43 28.10 24.85
N ILE A 186 -12.25 28.53 24.38
CA ILE A 186 -11.27 29.23 25.23
C ILE A 186 -11.44 30.75 25.10
N PRO A 187 -11.90 31.44 26.15
CA PRO A 187 -11.96 32.91 26.15
C PRO A 187 -10.55 33.50 26.27
N ALA A 188 -10.30 34.59 25.54
CA ALA A 188 -9.00 35.25 25.49
C ALA A 188 -8.56 35.83 26.85
N GLU A 189 -9.52 36.18 27.71
CA GLU A 189 -9.30 36.79 29.03
C GLU A 189 -8.44 35.91 29.96
N ILE A 190 -8.57 34.59 29.87
CA ILE A 190 -7.83 33.62 30.71
C ILE A 190 -6.33 33.63 30.41
N LEU A 191 -5.97 33.97 29.18
CA LEU A 191 -4.59 33.99 28.68
C LEU A 191 -3.85 35.29 29.06
N GLY A 192 -4.57 36.34 29.47
CA GLY A 192 -3.99 37.64 29.82
C GLY A 192 -3.12 38.21 28.69
N GLU A 193 -1.88 38.58 29.04
CA GLU A 193 -0.89 39.15 28.11
C GLU A 193 -0.46 38.19 26.98
N ASN A 194 -0.66 36.89 27.17
CA ASN A 194 -0.34 35.90 26.14
C ASN A 194 -1.45 35.80 25.08
N SER A 195 -2.59 36.46 25.23
CA SER A 195 -3.69 36.36 24.26
C SER A 195 -3.30 36.92 22.87
N ARG A 196 -3.70 36.21 21.81
CA ARG A 196 -3.51 36.63 20.40
C ARG A 196 -4.83 36.65 19.63
N THR A 197 -4.79 37.19 18.42
CA THR A 197 -5.94 37.21 17.49
C THR A 197 -6.32 35.84 16.95
N SER A 198 -5.35 34.91 16.85
CA SER A 198 -5.60 33.55 16.37
C SER A 198 -6.14 32.67 17.49
N ARG A 199 -7.40 32.22 17.34
CA ARG A 199 -8.04 31.26 18.27
C ARG A 199 -7.26 29.96 18.41
N GLN A 200 -6.65 29.50 17.33
CA GLN A 200 -5.87 28.27 17.29
C GLN A 200 -4.55 28.41 18.05
N TRP A 201 -3.92 29.58 17.97
CA TRP A 201 -2.74 29.90 18.78
C TRP A 201 -3.10 30.00 20.27
N ASN A 202 -4.20 30.67 20.60
CA ASN A 202 -4.72 30.77 21.96
C ASN A 202 -5.00 29.39 22.56
N PHE A 203 -5.52 28.46 21.75
CA PHE A 203 -5.76 27.09 22.16
C PHE A 203 -4.47 26.31 22.47
N ALA A 204 -3.45 26.47 21.63
CA ALA A 204 -2.14 25.86 21.87
C ALA A 204 -1.46 26.42 23.14
N GLU A 205 -1.59 27.72 23.39
CA GLU A 205 -1.04 28.35 24.59
C GLU A 205 -1.79 27.95 25.85
N PHE A 206 -3.12 27.80 25.76
CA PHE A 206 -3.94 27.22 26.83
C PHE A 206 -3.49 25.80 27.18
N PHE A 207 -3.23 24.94 26.18
CA PHE A 207 -2.73 23.59 26.40
C PHE A 207 -1.38 23.57 27.13
N LYS A 208 -0.45 24.48 26.78
CA LYS A 208 0.84 24.59 27.50
C LYS A 208 0.64 24.98 28.96
N MET A 209 -0.22 25.97 29.24
CA MET A 209 -0.54 26.35 30.62
C MET A 209 -1.15 25.19 31.40
N LEU A 210 -2.03 24.41 30.76
CA LEU A 210 -2.64 23.22 31.36
C LEU A 210 -1.58 22.16 31.72
N CYS A 211 -0.64 21.89 30.82
CA CYS A 211 0.47 20.97 31.07
C CYS A 211 1.42 21.47 32.17
N GLN A 212 1.67 22.78 32.26
CA GLN A 212 2.48 23.40 33.31
C GLN A 212 1.81 23.33 34.68
N LEU A 213 0.49 23.53 34.75
CA LEU A 213 -0.27 23.44 36.00
C LEU A 213 -0.33 22.01 36.53
N CYS A 214 -0.41 21.02 35.65
CA CYS A 214 -0.51 19.60 36.00
C CYS A 214 0.75 18.85 35.57
N PRO A 215 1.89 18.90 36.28
CA PRO A 215 3.12 18.22 35.84
C PRO A 215 2.97 16.69 35.76
N ASN A 216 2.07 16.12 36.57
CA ASN A 216 1.78 14.68 36.61
C ASN A 216 0.55 14.33 35.73
N HIS A 217 0.46 14.86 34.52
CA HIS A 217 -0.62 14.52 33.56
C HIS A 217 -0.24 13.32 32.67
N HIS A 218 -1.23 12.61 32.14
CA HIS A 218 -1.02 11.68 31.02
C HIS A 218 -1.46 12.36 29.72
N LEU A 219 -0.55 12.47 28.75
CA LEU A 219 -0.85 13.00 27.42
C LEU A 219 -0.89 11.86 26.40
N ASP A 220 -2.04 11.66 25.77
CA ASP A 220 -2.19 10.77 24.62
C ASP A 220 -2.39 11.59 23.34
N THR A 221 -1.57 11.32 22.34
CA THR A 221 -1.62 11.88 20.97
C THR A 221 -1.84 10.78 19.92
N GLY A 222 -2.22 9.58 20.35
CA GLY A 222 -2.26 8.36 19.53
C GLY A 222 -3.47 8.22 18.62
N PHE A 223 -4.46 9.12 18.73
CA PHE A 223 -5.71 9.03 17.99
C PHE A 223 -5.49 9.04 16.47
N GLY A 224 -5.94 7.99 15.79
CA GLY A 224 -5.77 7.81 14.33
C GLY A 224 -4.42 7.27 13.88
N LEU A 225 -3.43 7.15 14.78
CA LEU A 225 -2.10 6.61 14.46
C LEU A 225 -2.02 5.08 14.59
N GLY A 226 -2.74 4.52 15.56
CA GLY A 226 -2.73 3.10 15.87
C GLY A 226 -3.75 2.27 15.06
N PHE A 227 -3.48 0.97 14.92
CA PHE A 227 -4.40 0.02 14.30
C PHE A 227 -5.53 -0.33 15.29
N LEU A 228 -6.65 0.38 15.17
CA LEU A 228 -7.87 0.17 15.96
C LEU A 228 -9.10 0.15 15.01
N PRO A 229 -9.56 -1.03 14.57
CA PRO A 229 -10.59 -1.14 13.53
C PRO A 229 -11.91 -0.45 13.84
N ASP A 230 -12.33 -0.45 15.11
CA ASP A 230 -13.60 0.12 15.56
C ASP A 230 -13.51 1.62 15.91
N TYR A 231 -12.30 2.20 15.80
CA TYR A 231 -11.98 3.58 16.20
C TYR A 231 -11.33 4.37 15.05
N ARG A 232 -11.67 4.01 13.80
CA ARG A 232 -11.08 4.62 12.60
C ARG A 232 -11.46 6.08 12.46
N VAL A 233 -10.47 6.88 12.07
CA VAL A 233 -10.64 8.29 11.73
C VAL A 233 -10.63 8.42 10.21
N HIS A 234 -11.64 9.08 9.66
CA HIS A 234 -11.75 9.29 8.23
C HIS A 234 -11.13 10.63 7.83
N PRO A 235 -10.20 10.67 6.86
CA PRO A 235 -9.69 11.93 6.33
C PRO A 235 -10.85 12.80 5.81
N CYS A 236 -10.90 14.05 6.26
CA CYS A 236 -11.94 14.97 5.87
C CYS A 236 -11.43 16.41 5.75
N ASP A 237 -12.04 17.17 4.84
CA ASP A 237 -11.80 18.61 4.72
C ASP A 237 -12.58 19.39 5.78
N LYS A 238 -12.15 20.63 6.04
CA LYS A 238 -12.78 21.53 7.02
C LYS A 238 -14.27 21.80 6.74
N THR A 239 -14.75 21.56 5.53
CA THR A 239 -16.14 21.77 5.12
C THR A 239 -17.05 20.56 5.38
N ASP A 240 -16.49 19.35 5.55
CA ASP A 240 -17.26 18.10 5.65
C ASP A 240 -17.79 17.90 7.08
N LEU A 241 -18.97 18.46 7.37
CA LEU A 241 -19.59 18.36 8.71
C LEU A 241 -19.98 16.94 9.14
N VAL A 242 -20.37 16.06 8.19
CA VAL A 242 -20.82 14.69 8.49
C VAL A 242 -19.66 13.84 9.00
N LYS A 243 -18.57 13.77 8.24
CA LYS A 243 -17.36 13.03 8.61
C LYS A 243 -16.76 13.55 9.91
N ARG A 244 -16.83 14.87 10.16
CA ARG A 244 -16.39 15.43 11.44
C ARG A 244 -17.20 14.90 12.62
N ARG A 245 -18.52 14.78 12.50
CA ARG A 245 -19.35 14.17 13.54
C ARG A 245 -19.00 12.70 13.77
N GLU A 246 -18.73 11.95 12.70
CA GLU A 246 -18.28 10.55 12.80
C GLU A 246 -16.92 10.46 13.50
N ASN A 247 -15.96 11.32 13.14
CA ASN A 247 -14.65 11.38 13.77
C ASN A 247 -14.72 11.81 15.25
N THR A 248 -15.59 12.76 15.60
CA THR A 248 -15.86 13.11 17.01
C THR A 248 -16.42 11.91 17.77
N THR A 249 -17.34 11.15 17.16
CA THR A 249 -17.89 9.93 17.78
C THR A 249 -16.80 8.88 17.97
N ALA A 250 -15.90 8.71 17.00
CA ALA A 250 -14.75 7.82 17.11
C ALA A 250 -13.78 8.27 18.22
N LEU A 251 -13.56 9.58 18.37
CA LEU A 251 -12.72 10.17 19.42
C LEU A 251 -13.31 9.90 20.82
N ILE A 252 -14.62 10.05 20.99
CA ILE A 252 -15.30 9.75 22.26
C ILE A 252 -15.16 8.25 22.61
N ARG A 253 -15.36 7.37 21.63
CA ARG A 253 -15.14 5.93 21.82
C ARG A 253 -13.70 5.64 22.23
N TYR A 254 -12.73 6.25 21.55
CA TYR A 254 -11.31 6.08 21.85
C TYR A 254 -10.97 6.57 23.27
N ALA A 255 -11.54 7.70 23.70
CA ALA A 255 -11.36 8.19 25.06
C ALA A 255 -11.91 7.20 26.10
N ASN A 256 -13.10 6.63 25.87
CA ASN A 256 -13.66 5.60 26.76
C ASN A 256 -12.79 4.34 26.78
N LEU A 257 -12.19 3.93 25.65
CA LEU A 257 -11.22 2.83 25.61
C LEU A 257 -10.00 3.10 26.50
N LEU A 258 -9.48 4.33 26.51
CA LEU A 258 -8.38 4.73 27.38
C LEU A 258 -8.79 4.68 28.86
N LEU A 259 -10.02 5.09 29.20
CA LEU A 259 -10.56 4.98 30.56
C LEU A 259 -10.64 3.50 31.00
N ASP A 260 -11.13 2.62 30.13
CA ASP A 260 -11.19 1.17 30.39
C ASP A 260 -9.79 0.56 30.57
N MET A 261 -8.80 1.01 29.77
CA MET A 261 -7.40 0.61 29.93
C MET A 261 -6.82 1.03 31.28
N ALA A 262 -7.11 2.27 31.71
CA ALA A 262 -6.65 2.79 32.99
C ALA A 262 -7.25 2.03 34.18
N GLN A 263 -8.51 1.60 34.06
CA GLN A 263 -9.16 0.74 35.04
C GLN A 263 -8.51 -0.65 35.11
N TYR A 264 -8.26 -1.27 33.95
CA TYR A 264 -7.63 -2.59 33.88
C TYR A 264 -6.26 -2.59 34.57
N SER A 265 -5.43 -1.57 34.35
CA SER A 265 -4.12 -1.49 34.99
C SER A 265 -4.23 -1.36 36.50
N GLN A 266 -5.19 -0.59 37.03
CA GLN A 266 -5.44 -0.48 38.47
C GLN A 266 -5.83 -1.81 39.11
N MET A 267 -6.79 -2.53 38.51
CA MET A 267 -7.19 -3.86 38.99
C MET A 267 -5.99 -4.81 39.05
N ARG A 268 -5.12 -4.73 38.04
CA ARG A 268 -3.92 -5.56 37.97
C ARG A 268 -2.85 -5.17 39.00
N HIS A 269 -2.71 -3.88 39.31
CA HIS A 269 -1.84 -3.41 40.40
C HIS A 269 -2.35 -3.88 41.77
N HIS A 270 -3.65 -3.77 42.03
CA HIS A 270 -4.26 -4.27 43.28
C HIS A 270 -4.11 -5.79 43.43
N ALA A 271 -4.27 -6.56 42.36
CA ALA A 271 -4.10 -8.01 42.39
C ALA A 271 -2.65 -8.44 42.70
N LYS A 272 -1.64 -7.63 42.30
CA LYS A 272 -0.22 -7.92 42.55
C LYS A 272 0.28 -7.46 43.93
N SER A 273 -0.34 -6.45 44.54
CA SER A 273 0.17 -5.85 45.77
C SER A 273 -0.12 -6.65 47.05
N GLY A 274 -0.95 -7.70 47.00
CA GLY A 274 -1.29 -8.51 48.17
C GLY A 274 -2.08 -7.76 49.26
N ALA A 275 -2.80 -8.51 50.09
CA ALA A 275 -3.76 -8.03 51.08
C ALA A 275 -3.19 -7.26 52.29
N ALA A 276 -2.07 -6.55 52.17
CA ALA A 276 -1.35 -5.97 53.31
C ALA A 276 -1.49 -4.44 53.51
N ASP A 277 -2.08 -3.69 52.57
CA ASP A 277 -2.34 -2.25 52.75
C ASP A 277 -3.76 -1.91 52.27
N GLN A 278 -4.75 -2.12 53.14
CA GLN A 278 -6.16 -1.78 52.89
C GLN A 278 -6.55 -0.36 53.34
N THR A 279 -5.60 0.49 53.75
CA THR A 279 -5.90 1.76 54.45
C THR A 279 -5.50 3.04 53.72
N SER A 280 -5.42 3.02 52.39
CA SER A 280 -5.52 4.27 51.64
C SER A 280 -6.27 4.03 50.34
N ALA A 281 -7.47 4.60 50.24
CA ALA A 281 -8.08 4.98 48.97
C ALA A 281 -7.15 6.00 48.30
N ALA A 282 -6.04 5.50 47.75
CA ALA A 282 -5.02 6.30 47.13
C ALA A 282 -5.65 6.91 45.88
N VAL A 283 -5.88 8.22 45.94
CA VAL A 283 -6.30 9.08 44.83
C VAL A 283 -5.68 8.57 43.53
N VAL A 284 -6.53 7.92 42.73
CA VAL A 284 -6.12 7.08 41.63
C VAL A 284 -5.68 7.99 40.49
N ALA A 285 -4.38 8.11 40.30
CA ALA A 285 -3.78 8.94 39.29
C ALA A 285 -3.92 8.29 37.90
N PHE A 286 -4.67 8.89 36.98
CA PHE A 286 -4.66 8.48 35.56
C PHE A 286 -3.24 8.42 35.00
N ALA A 287 -2.33 9.28 35.48
CA ALA A 287 -0.91 9.28 35.11
C ALA A 287 -0.13 8.01 35.45
N THR A 288 -0.47 7.30 36.55
CA THR A 288 0.24 6.05 36.92
C THR A 288 -0.33 4.83 36.22
N ALA A 289 -1.57 4.91 35.72
CA ALA A 289 -2.28 3.80 35.08
C ALA A 289 -1.66 3.37 33.73
N PHE A 290 -0.85 4.25 33.12
CA PHE A 290 -0.15 4.03 31.86
C PHE A 290 1.37 3.96 32.01
N GLN A 291 1.91 4.00 33.24
CA GLN A 291 3.35 3.82 33.50
C GLN A 291 3.72 2.34 33.61
N ASN A 292 4.83 1.95 33.00
CA ASN A 292 5.25 0.55 32.88
C ASN A 292 5.65 -0.01 34.27
N PRO A 293 4.96 -1.03 34.83
CA PRO A 293 5.23 -1.52 36.20
C PRO A 293 6.58 -2.23 36.38
N LEU A 294 7.33 -2.46 35.30
CA LEU A 294 8.46 -3.40 35.23
C LEU A 294 9.84 -2.74 35.41
N GLN A 295 9.93 -1.42 35.60
CA GLN A 295 11.21 -0.77 35.95
C GLN A 295 11.66 -1.02 37.38
N ALA A 296 10.80 -1.60 38.24
CA ALA A 296 11.20 -2.09 39.54
C ALA A 296 11.61 -3.57 39.45
N SER A 297 12.92 -3.80 39.38
CA SER A 297 13.62 -5.07 39.63
C SER A 297 13.32 -6.27 38.71
N VAL A 298 14.21 -6.55 37.75
CA VAL A 298 14.51 -7.94 37.38
C VAL A 298 16.01 -8.08 37.13
N GLN A 299 16.67 -8.74 38.08
CA GLN A 299 18.00 -9.32 37.90
C GLN A 299 17.94 -10.45 36.86
N SER A 300 18.99 -10.51 36.06
CA SER A 300 19.25 -11.49 35.01
C SER A 300 19.16 -12.94 35.49
N HIS A 301 18.22 -13.70 34.92
CA HIS A 301 18.32 -15.16 34.89
C HIS A 301 18.25 -15.66 33.45
N SER A 302 19.41 -16.13 33.00
CA SER A 302 19.63 -16.85 31.76
C SER A 302 19.36 -18.33 31.96
N THR A 303 18.60 -18.96 31.06
CA THR A 303 18.76 -20.34 30.51
C THR A 303 17.45 -20.83 29.86
N PRO A 304 17.46 -21.88 29.01
CA PRO A 304 18.43 -22.25 27.98
C PRO A 304 17.77 -22.38 26.57
N LYS A 305 18.62 -22.28 25.55
CA LYS A 305 18.31 -22.33 24.11
C LYS A 305 17.69 -23.70 23.73
N LYS A 306 16.42 -23.72 23.30
CA LYS A 306 15.78 -24.91 22.72
C LYS A 306 15.88 -24.84 21.19
N THR A 307 16.27 -25.96 20.62
CA THR A 307 16.66 -26.22 19.22
C THR A 307 15.77 -25.57 18.16
N LEU A 308 16.42 -24.75 17.34
CA LEU A 308 15.94 -24.10 16.12
C LEU A 308 15.30 -25.12 15.17
N ARG A 309 14.00 -24.99 14.88
CA ARG A 309 13.46 -25.44 13.59
C ARG A 309 13.76 -24.34 12.58
N THR A 310 14.39 -24.70 11.47
CA THR A 310 14.76 -23.78 10.39
C THR A 310 13.59 -22.88 10.00
N PRO A 311 13.76 -21.53 10.03
CA PRO A 311 12.76 -20.59 9.57
C PRO A 311 12.39 -20.87 8.11
N ARG A 312 11.10 -20.79 7.75
CA ARG A 312 10.76 -20.57 6.33
C ARG A 312 11.38 -19.23 5.91
N PRO A 313 12.06 -19.15 4.77
CA PRO A 313 12.75 -17.95 4.33
C PRO A 313 11.75 -16.79 4.18
N SER A 314 12.14 -15.61 4.67
CA SER A 314 11.49 -14.34 4.33
C SER A 314 11.48 -14.18 2.81
N LEU A 315 10.35 -13.74 2.24
CA LEU A 315 10.27 -13.48 0.81
C LEU A 315 11.36 -12.46 0.41
N PRO A 316 12.05 -12.66 -0.72
CA PRO A 316 13.10 -11.76 -1.18
C PRO A 316 12.56 -10.34 -1.46
N THR A 317 13.46 -9.36 -1.36
CA THR A 317 13.20 -7.98 -1.76
C THR A 317 12.89 -7.91 -3.26
N PRO A 318 11.84 -7.20 -3.69
CA PRO A 318 11.50 -7.10 -5.11
C PRO A 318 12.58 -6.35 -5.90
N PRO A 319 12.79 -6.71 -7.18
CA PRO A 319 13.60 -5.90 -8.09
C PRO A 319 13.04 -4.48 -8.27
N ALA A 320 13.90 -3.55 -8.67
CA ALA A 320 13.50 -2.16 -8.88
C ALA A 320 12.35 -2.05 -9.90
N PRO A 321 11.36 -1.16 -9.66
CA PRO A 321 10.23 -0.98 -10.55
C PRO A 321 10.66 -0.30 -11.86
N THR A 322 9.94 -0.60 -12.94
CA THR A 322 10.16 0.05 -14.23
C THR A 322 9.43 1.38 -14.27
N VAL A 323 10.11 2.43 -14.73
CA VAL A 323 9.54 3.79 -14.86
C VAL A 323 9.59 4.21 -16.32
N GLN A 324 8.43 4.49 -16.90
CA GLN A 324 8.28 5.05 -18.23
C GLN A 324 7.91 6.53 -18.13
N SER A 325 8.69 7.40 -18.80
CA SER A 325 8.45 8.85 -18.84
C SER A 325 8.86 9.47 -20.19
N GLY A 326 8.39 10.70 -20.45
CA GLY A 326 8.76 11.46 -21.65
C GLY A 326 8.29 10.83 -22.97
N LEU A 327 9.18 10.74 -23.96
CA LEU A 327 8.86 10.14 -25.27
C LEU A 327 8.41 8.66 -25.14
N SER A 328 9.00 7.89 -24.23
CA SER A 328 8.69 6.45 -24.10
C SER A 328 7.20 6.16 -23.80
N LEU A 329 6.48 7.09 -23.18
CA LEU A 329 5.04 6.98 -22.89
C LEU A 329 4.15 7.03 -24.14
N HIS A 330 4.57 7.78 -25.16
CA HIS A 330 3.79 8.01 -26.37
C HIS A 330 4.28 7.18 -27.56
N PHE A 331 5.48 6.63 -27.47
CA PHE A 331 6.21 6.01 -28.57
C PHE A 331 6.14 4.47 -28.50
N ASN A 332 4.95 3.90 -28.68
CA ASN A 332 4.82 2.48 -29.05
C ASN A 332 5.14 2.36 -30.55
N GLY A 333 6.36 1.93 -30.88
CA GLY A 333 7.06 2.14 -32.16
C GLY A 333 6.31 1.87 -33.48
N TRP A 334 5.19 1.13 -33.48
CA TRP A 334 4.39 0.92 -34.68
C TRP A 334 3.46 2.10 -35.02
N ARG A 335 2.97 2.82 -34.02
CA ARG A 335 2.10 4.01 -34.22
C ARG A 335 2.86 5.20 -34.82
N LEU A 336 4.17 5.22 -34.64
CA LEU A 336 5.08 6.24 -35.15
C LEU A 336 5.26 6.13 -36.67
N LEU A 337 5.43 4.89 -37.17
CA LEU A 337 5.51 4.61 -38.60
C LEU A 337 4.17 4.86 -39.30
N THR A 338 3.04 4.51 -38.68
CA THR A 338 1.72 4.80 -39.27
C THR A 338 1.41 6.29 -39.28
N ASN A 339 1.78 7.03 -38.23
CA ASN A 339 1.56 8.48 -38.17
C ASN A 339 2.53 9.24 -39.08
N LEU A 340 3.81 8.88 -39.14
CA LEU A 340 4.75 9.45 -40.11
C LEU A 340 4.37 9.12 -41.55
N GLY A 341 3.88 7.90 -41.81
CA GLY A 341 3.33 7.52 -43.10
C GLY A 341 2.09 8.34 -43.48
N ALA A 342 1.14 8.52 -42.55
CA ALA A 342 -0.05 9.34 -42.78
C ALA A 342 0.29 10.83 -43.00
N ILE A 343 1.26 11.36 -42.25
CA ILE A 343 1.75 12.74 -42.42
C ILE A 343 2.49 12.89 -43.76
N ALA A 344 3.30 11.91 -44.17
CA ALA A 344 3.97 11.92 -45.46
C ALA A 344 2.98 11.82 -46.63
N VAL A 345 1.92 11.01 -46.50
CA VAL A 345 0.81 10.93 -47.47
C VAL A 345 0.03 12.24 -47.51
N PHE A 346 -0.26 12.84 -46.35
CA PHE A 346 -0.94 14.14 -46.25
C PHE A 346 -0.09 15.25 -46.89
N PHE A 347 1.21 15.34 -46.58
CA PHE A 347 2.12 16.30 -47.22
C PHE A 347 2.28 16.05 -48.71
N PHE A 348 2.31 14.79 -49.17
CA PHE A 348 2.34 14.47 -50.60
C PHE A 348 1.07 14.93 -51.33
N VAL A 349 -0.09 14.82 -50.66
CA VAL A 349 -1.39 15.29 -51.16
C VAL A 349 -1.52 16.82 -51.13
N GLU A 350 -1.05 17.48 -50.06
CA GLU A 350 -1.11 18.93 -49.86
C GLU A 350 -0.14 19.68 -50.78
N VAL A 351 1.09 19.20 -50.93
CA VAL A 351 2.13 19.85 -51.76
C VAL A 351 1.79 19.73 -53.25
N ASN A 352 0.97 18.76 -53.64
CA ASN A 352 0.68 18.44 -55.03
C ASN A 352 -0.83 18.53 -55.35
N HIS A 353 -1.51 19.59 -54.91
CA HIS A 353 -2.97 19.79 -55.04
C HIS A 353 -3.55 19.54 -56.45
N ARG A 354 -2.79 19.76 -57.54
CA ARG A 354 -3.22 19.44 -58.91
C ARG A 354 -3.18 17.94 -59.21
N ALA A 355 -2.09 17.25 -58.86
CA ALA A 355 -1.96 15.81 -59.03
C ALA A 355 -2.87 15.04 -58.05
N ALA A 356 -3.07 15.57 -56.84
CA ALA A 356 -4.01 15.01 -55.86
C ALA A 356 -5.46 15.11 -56.35
N GLY A 357 -5.87 16.24 -56.94
CA GLY A 357 -7.21 16.40 -57.51
C GLY A 357 -7.50 15.39 -58.62
N ASP A 358 -6.56 15.18 -59.53
CA ASP A 358 -6.69 14.18 -60.60
C ASP A 358 -6.57 12.76 -60.07
N PHE A 359 -5.67 12.47 -59.12
CA PHE A 359 -5.54 11.16 -58.48
C PHE A 359 -6.78 10.78 -57.66
N TYR A 360 -7.38 11.72 -56.92
CA TYR A 360 -8.64 11.49 -56.20
C TYR A 360 -9.80 11.31 -57.18
N ARG A 361 -9.88 12.13 -58.24
CA ARG A 361 -10.93 11.97 -59.27
C ARG A 361 -10.81 10.64 -59.98
N TYR A 362 -9.63 10.26 -60.48
CA TYR A 362 -9.39 8.98 -61.14
C TYR A 362 -9.52 7.80 -60.17
N GLY A 363 -8.99 7.90 -58.94
CA GLY A 363 -9.04 6.83 -57.95
C GLY A 363 -10.46 6.51 -57.46
N PHE A 364 -11.32 7.52 -57.31
CA PHE A 364 -12.72 7.33 -56.96
C PHE A 364 -13.60 7.04 -58.19
N SER A 365 -13.32 7.60 -59.37
CA SER A 365 -14.11 7.33 -60.59
C SER A 365 -13.86 5.93 -61.14
N THR A 366 -12.63 5.42 -61.09
CA THR A 366 -12.29 4.05 -61.53
C THR A 366 -12.68 2.97 -60.53
N GLY A 367 -13.13 3.35 -59.32
CA GLY A 367 -13.43 2.42 -58.24
C GLY A 367 -12.20 1.81 -57.53
N PHE A 368 -10.98 2.21 -57.88
CA PHE A 368 -9.75 1.66 -57.27
C PHE A 368 -9.61 2.03 -55.77
N ALA A 369 -9.88 3.27 -55.40
CA ALA A 369 -9.82 3.73 -54.01
C ALA A 369 -10.82 2.97 -53.10
N PRO A 370 -12.12 2.85 -53.43
CA PRO A 370 -13.05 2.05 -52.64
C PRO A 370 -12.70 0.55 -52.62
N LEU A 371 -12.07 0.02 -53.66
CA LEU A 371 -11.56 -1.36 -53.67
C LEU A 371 -10.43 -1.58 -52.65
N VAL A 372 -9.48 -0.64 -52.55
CA VAL A 372 -8.40 -0.69 -51.54
C VAL A 372 -8.97 -0.59 -50.12
N VAL A 373 -9.94 0.32 -49.90
CA VAL A 373 -10.63 0.45 -48.61
C VAL A 373 -11.36 -0.84 -48.25
N SER A 374 -12.07 -1.44 -49.21
CA SER A 374 -12.76 -2.72 -49.03
C SER A 374 -11.78 -3.84 -48.66
N ALA A 375 -10.66 -3.97 -49.38
CA ALA A 375 -9.63 -4.97 -49.10
C ALA A 375 -9.04 -4.81 -47.68
N LEU A 376 -8.76 -3.57 -47.25
CA LEU A 376 -8.30 -3.28 -45.89
C LEU A 376 -9.36 -3.62 -44.84
N CYS A 377 -10.63 -3.30 -45.08
CA CYS A 377 -11.74 -3.66 -44.18
C CYS A 377 -11.90 -5.18 -44.04
N PHE A 378 -11.85 -5.93 -45.15
CA PHE A 378 -11.91 -7.39 -45.11
C PHE A 378 -10.69 -8.01 -44.42
N TRP A 379 -9.48 -7.50 -44.69
CA TRP A 379 -8.25 -7.97 -44.04
C TRP A 379 -8.30 -7.76 -42.51
N ASN A 380 -8.69 -6.57 -42.06
CA ASN A 380 -8.84 -6.26 -40.64
C ASN A 380 -9.97 -7.08 -40.01
N GLY A 381 -11.12 -7.22 -40.69
CA GLY A 381 -12.23 -8.06 -40.23
C GLY A 381 -11.81 -9.51 -40.03
N LEU A 382 -11.08 -10.09 -40.99
CA LEU A 382 -10.55 -11.45 -40.91
C LEU A 382 -9.49 -11.60 -39.81
N PHE A 383 -8.62 -10.60 -39.65
CA PHE A 383 -7.62 -10.55 -38.58
C PHE A 383 -8.28 -10.56 -37.20
N PHE A 384 -9.24 -9.65 -36.94
CA PHE A 384 -9.97 -9.59 -35.68
C PHE A 384 -10.83 -10.84 -35.44
N TRP A 385 -11.39 -11.44 -36.49
CA TRP A 385 -12.12 -12.69 -36.36
C TRP A 385 -11.21 -13.85 -35.98
N ARG A 386 -10.03 -13.97 -36.59
CA ARG A 386 -9.01 -14.97 -36.21
C ARG A 386 -8.51 -14.74 -34.78
N LEU A 387 -8.28 -13.49 -34.40
CA LEU A 387 -7.87 -13.13 -33.03
C LEU A 387 -8.95 -13.52 -32.01
N ARG A 388 -10.22 -13.21 -32.30
CA ARG A 388 -11.37 -13.60 -31.48
C ARG A 388 -11.48 -15.13 -31.36
N GLN A 389 -11.33 -15.86 -32.46
CA GLN A 389 -11.33 -17.33 -32.45
C GLN A 389 -10.20 -17.90 -31.61
N ARG A 390 -8.99 -17.31 -31.67
CA ARG A 390 -7.86 -17.75 -30.83
C ARG A 390 -8.11 -17.54 -29.34
N ILE A 391 -8.76 -16.45 -28.96
CA ILE A 391 -9.14 -16.19 -27.57
C ILE A 391 -10.18 -17.23 -27.11
N ILE A 392 -11.28 -17.38 -27.86
CA ILE A 392 -12.39 -18.29 -27.52
C ILE A 392 -11.98 -19.76 -27.51
N ASN A 393 -11.08 -20.16 -28.41
CA ASN A 393 -10.63 -21.55 -28.53
C ASN A 393 -9.45 -21.86 -27.58
N THR A 394 -9.05 -20.92 -26.71
CA THR A 394 -8.08 -21.23 -25.66
C THR A 394 -8.80 -22.04 -24.58
N ALA A 395 -8.26 -23.19 -24.22
CA ALA A 395 -8.88 -24.04 -23.21
C ALA A 395 -8.52 -23.57 -21.80
N THR A 396 -9.54 -23.43 -20.96
CA THR A 396 -9.37 -23.30 -19.50
C THR A 396 -8.58 -24.51 -18.97
N SER A 397 -7.38 -24.24 -18.48
CA SER A 397 -6.45 -25.26 -18.00
C SER A 397 -6.28 -25.12 -16.49
N LYS A 398 -6.24 -26.26 -15.79
CA LYS A 398 -5.89 -26.29 -14.37
C LYS A 398 -4.38 -26.12 -14.19
N ALA A 399 -3.94 -25.52 -13.09
CA ALA A 399 -2.51 -25.21 -12.88
C ALA A 399 -1.59 -26.43 -12.98
N ARG A 400 -2.04 -27.62 -12.55
CA ARG A 400 -1.27 -28.88 -12.64
C ARG A 400 -1.16 -29.46 -14.05
N SER A 401 -2.14 -29.19 -14.91
CA SER A 401 -2.26 -29.83 -16.23
C SER A 401 -2.18 -28.83 -17.39
N ALA A 402 -1.65 -27.63 -17.12
CA ALA A 402 -1.45 -26.62 -18.15
C ALA A 402 -0.39 -27.12 -19.15
N ALA A 403 -0.76 -27.13 -20.45
CA ALA A 403 0.14 -27.50 -21.53
C ALA A 403 1.00 -26.29 -21.97
N MET A 404 2.12 -26.55 -22.64
CA MET A 404 2.90 -25.49 -23.29
C MET A 404 2.09 -24.86 -24.43
N GLY A 405 2.09 -23.53 -24.53
CA GLY A 405 1.32 -22.80 -25.54
C GLY A 405 0.38 -21.77 -24.94
N MET A 406 -0.64 -21.36 -25.70
CA MET A 406 -1.67 -20.47 -25.16
C MET A 406 -2.53 -21.21 -24.15
N VAL A 407 -2.61 -20.66 -22.94
CA VAL A 407 -3.39 -21.22 -21.84
C VAL A 407 -4.16 -20.13 -21.13
N GLU A 408 -5.33 -20.51 -20.66
CA GLU A 408 -6.21 -19.72 -19.81
C GLU A 408 -6.20 -20.38 -18.43
N VAL A 409 -5.83 -19.62 -17.40
CA VAL A 409 -5.79 -20.10 -16.02
C VAL A 409 -6.50 -19.12 -15.10
N TYR A 410 -7.17 -19.67 -14.08
CA TYR A 410 -7.89 -18.91 -13.07
C TYR A 410 -7.50 -19.42 -11.70
N GLY A 411 -7.23 -18.51 -10.77
CA GLY A 411 -6.82 -18.91 -9.42
C GLY A 411 -6.52 -17.74 -8.51
N LYS A 412 -6.11 -18.07 -7.29
CA LYS A 412 -5.76 -17.11 -6.24
C LYS A 412 -4.30 -16.70 -6.39
N THR A 413 -4.05 -15.40 -6.30
CA THR A 413 -2.70 -14.87 -6.38
C THR A 413 -1.93 -15.02 -5.07
N ARG A 414 -0.65 -15.38 -5.18
CA ARG A 414 0.32 -15.43 -4.08
C ARG A 414 1.59 -14.69 -4.50
N ARG A 415 2.13 -13.91 -3.58
CA ARG A 415 3.36 -13.15 -3.80
C ARG A 415 4.59 -14.06 -3.69
N GLN A 416 5.55 -13.86 -4.59
CA GLN A 416 6.90 -14.46 -4.49
C GLN A 416 7.91 -13.51 -3.87
N TYR A 417 7.64 -12.20 -3.91
CA TYR A 417 8.46 -11.14 -3.35
C TYR A 417 7.66 -10.36 -2.31
N ALA A 418 8.33 -9.68 -1.40
CA ALA A 418 7.70 -8.81 -0.41
C ALA A 418 7.21 -7.48 -1.05
N LEU A 419 6.32 -7.57 -2.04
CA LEU A 419 5.77 -6.43 -2.77
C LEU A 419 4.54 -5.84 -2.06
N VAL A 420 4.49 -4.51 -1.98
CA VAL A 420 3.42 -3.74 -1.33
C VAL A 420 3.04 -2.58 -2.25
N SER A 421 1.75 -2.24 -2.29
CA SER A 421 1.26 -1.13 -3.11
C SER A 421 1.71 0.24 -2.58
N PRO A 422 2.27 1.13 -3.41
CA PRO A 422 2.76 2.44 -2.96
C PRO A 422 1.70 3.34 -2.27
N THR A 423 0.47 3.37 -2.79
CA THR A 423 -0.59 4.28 -2.31
C THR A 423 -1.48 3.59 -1.28
N THR A 424 -1.97 2.39 -1.57
CA THR A 424 -2.89 1.65 -0.69
C THR A 424 -2.20 0.88 0.43
N GLN A 425 -0.89 0.64 0.34
CA GLN A 425 -0.07 0.02 1.39
C GLN A 425 -0.48 -1.40 1.80
N GLN A 426 -1.14 -2.12 0.90
CA GLN A 426 -1.56 -3.50 1.13
C GLN A 426 -0.62 -4.47 0.40
N PRO A 427 -0.41 -5.69 0.93
CA PRO A 427 0.33 -6.73 0.23
C PRO A 427 -0.25 -6.98 -1.17
N CYS A 428 0.58 -6.85 -2.19
CA CYS A 428 0.16 -6.97 -3.58
C CYS A 428 1.11 -7.87 -4.37
N VAL A 429 0.59 -8.46 -5.44
CA VAL A 429 1.41 -9.21 -6.41
C VAL A 429 1.82 -8.35 -7.61
N TYR A 430 1.08 -7.26 -7.85
CA TYR A 430 1.34 -6.33 -8.94
C TYR A 430 0.78 -4.94 -8.62
N TYR A 431 1.48 -3.88 -9.00
CA TYR A 431 0.95 -2.51 -9.01
C TYR A 431 1.38 -1.72 -10.26
N CYS A 432 0.54 -0.77 -10.65
CA CYS A 432 0.77 0.21 -11.71
C CYS A 432 0.33 1.60 -11.21
N LEU A 433 1.27 2.54 -11.20
CA LEU A 433 1.06 3.91 -10.74
C LEU A 433 1.16 4.87 -11.93
N LYS A 434 0.06 5.55 -12.25
CA LYS A 434 0.00 6.57 -13.31
C LYS A 434 0.01 7.96 -12.67
N ARG A 435 0.95 8.80 -13.10
CA ARG A 435 1.02 10.21 -12.71
C ARG A 435 0.48 11.11 -13.80
N TYR A 436 -0.52 11.91 -13.50
CA TYR A 436 -1.04 12.96 -14.37
C TYR A 436 -0.58 14.33 -13.89
N ARG A 437 -0.17 15.19 -14.82
CA ARG A 437 0.17 16.58 -14.56
C ARG A 437 -0.72 17.50 -15.38
N ARG A 438 -1.15 18.61 -14.77
CA ARG A 438 -1.96 19.63 -15.41
C ARG A 438 -1.10 20.45 -16.37
N ASN A 439 -1.56 20.60 -17.60
CA ASN A 439 -0.90 21.45 -18.60
C ASN A 439 -1.41 22.90 -18.51
N HIS A 440 -0.75 23.86 -19.16
CA HIS A 440 -1.13 25.28 -19.18
C HIS A 440 -2.53 25.55 -19.77
N LYS A 441 -3.16 24.55 -20.41
CA LYS A 441 -4.54 24.58 -20.94
C LYS A 441 -5.54 23.85 -20.03
N ASP A 442 -5.19 23.62 -18.78
CA ASP A 442 -6.04 22.99 -17.76
C ASP A 442 -6.41 21.51 -17.99
N GLN A 443 -5.70 20.84 -18.91
CA GLN A 443 -5.93 19.44 -19.25
C GLN A 443 -4.93 18.53 -18.54
N TRP A 444 -5.44 17.43 -17.96
CA TRP A 444 -4.62 16.37 -17.37
C TRP A 444 -3.87 15.60 -18.46
N LYS A 445 -2.54 15.56 -18.37
CA LYS A 445 -1.69 14.73 -19.24
C LYS A 445 -0.91 13.71 -18.44
N LEU A 446 -0.86 12.48 -18.94
CA LEU A 446 -0.04 11.42 -18.37
C LEU A 446 1.45 11.80 -18.49
N SER A 447 2.14 11.83 -17.36
CA SER A 447 3.52 12.34 -17.23
C SER A 447 4.54 11.24 -16.91
N SER A 448 4.13 10.23 -16.14
CA SER A 448 4.94 9.03 -15.88
C SER A 448 4.05 7.84 -15.51
N VAL A 449 4.53 6.65 -15.84
CA VAL A 449 3.94 5.37 -15.43
C VAL A 449 5.02 4.55 -14.75
N THR A 450 4.74 4.08 -13.53
CA THR A 450 5.63 3.21 -12.76
C THR A 450 4.95 1.86 -12.55
N THR A 451 5.62 0.77 -12.93
CA THR A 451 5.04 -0.58 -12.93
C THR A 451 5.96 -1.58 -12.23
N SER A 452 5.36 -2.57 -11.54
CA SER A 452 6.06 -3.71 -10.97
C SER A 452 6.09 -4.93 -11.92
N ASP A 453 6.25 -4.68 -13.21
CA ASP A 453 6.23 -5.70 -14.27
C ASP A 453 7.38 -6.70 -14.15
N SER A 454 8.53 -6.30 -13.59
CA SER A 454 9.70 -7.14 -13.36
C SER A 454 9.53 -8.23 -12.28
N VAL A 455 8.42 -8.20 -11.52
CA VAL A 455 8.20 -9.07 -10.36
C VAL A 455 7.25 -10.22 -10.75
N PRO A 456 7.72 -11.47 -10.84
CA PRO A 456 6.84 -12.60 -11.06
C PRO A 456 6.05 -12.96 -9.79
N PHE A 457 4.88 -13.56 -9.97
CA PHE A 457 4.02 -14.01 -8.88
C PHE A 457 3.44 -15.40 -9.15
N THR A 458 2.88 -16.03 -8.12
CA THR A 458 2.30 -17.38 -8.23
C THR A 458 0.78 -17.31 -8.27
N LEU A 459 0.16 -18.13 -9.11
CA LEU A 459 -1.28 -18.38 -9.11
C LEU A 459 -1.54 -19.78 -8.58
N GLU A 460 -2.36 -19.89 -7.55
CA GLU A 460 -2.81 -21.14 -6.94
C GLU A 460 -4.25 -21.44 -7.36
N ASP A 461 -4.43 -22.58 -7.99
CA ASP A 461 -5.73 -23.20 -8.28
C ASP A 461 -5.90 -24.46 -7.41
N ASP A 462 -7.08 -25.07 -7.41
CA ASP A 462 -7.41 -26.27 -6.64
C ASP A 462 -6.47 -27.46 -6.91
N THR A 463 -5.76 -27.44 -8.03
CA THR A 463 -4.85 -28.52 -8.45
C THR A 463 -3.37 -28.29 -8.16
N GLY A 464 -2.94 -27.04 -7.98
CA GLY A 464 -1.53 -26.70 -7.87
C GLY A 464 -1.24 -25.22 -8.11
N SER A 465 0.04 -24.91 -8.29
CA SER A 465 0.53 -23.53 -8.41
C SER A 465 1.33 -23.33 -9.70
N ILE A 466 1.09 -22.22 -10.41
CA ILE A 466 1.81 -21.83 -11.63
C ILE A 466 2.42 -20.44 -11.47
N THR A 467 3.59 -20.19 -12.07
CA THR A 467 4.26 -18.89 -11.99
C THR A 467 3.85 -18.02 -13.18
N ILE A 468 3.58 -16.73 -12.93
CA ILE A 468 3.20 -15.75 -13.93
C ILE A 468 4.24 -14.63 -13.97
N ASP A 469 4.67 -14.29 -15.18
CA ASP A 469 5.50 -13.12 -15.47
C ASP A 469 4.61 -12.00 -16.05
N PRO A 470 4.35 -10.91 -15.32
CA PRO A 470 3.43 -9.87 -15.78
C PRO A 470 3.98 -8.97 -16.89
N ARG A 471 5.25 -9.14 -17.32
CA ARG A 471 5.86 -8.31 -18.35
C ARG A 471 5.09 -8.36 -19.67
N GLY A 472 4.68 -7.18 -20.14
CA GLY A 472 3.95 -7.04 -21.40
C GLY A 472 2.47 -7.45 -21.33
N ALA A 473 1.93 -7.72 -20.13
CA ALA A 473 0.52 -8.02 -19.96
C ALA A 473 -0.34 -6.77 -20.17
N LEU A 474 -1.46 -6.94 -20.87
CA LEU A 474 -2.56 -6.01 -20.84
C LEU A 474 -3.34 -6.23 -19.54
N LEU A 475 -3.16 -5.32 -18.59
CA LEU A 475 -3.81 -5.40 -17.29
C LEU A 475 -5.15 -4.67 -17.29
N LYS A 476 -6.20 -5.37 -16.87
CA LYS A 476 -7.54 -4.79 -16.69
C LYS A 476 -7.96 -4.95 -15.24
N LEU A 477 -7.77 -3.88 -14.49
CA LEU A 477 -7.92 -3.83 -13.04
C LEU A 477 -9.11 -2.93 -12.70
N GLU A 478 -10.03 -3.41 -11.87
CA GLU A 478 -11.21 -2.64 -11.44
C GLU A 478 -10.86 -1.65 -10.32
N THR A 479 -9.84 -1.95 -9.52
CA THR A 479 -9.44 -1.11 -8.38
C THR A 479 -8.55 0.03 -8.88
N SER A 480 -9.18 1.16 -9.24
CA SER A 480 -8.50 2.43 -9.52
C SER A 480 -8.67 3.34 -8.30
N HIS A 481 -7.62 3.46 -7.50
CA HIS A 481 -7.61 4.45 -6.42
C HIS A 481 -7.13 5.79 -6.99
N ASN A 482 -8.06 6.74 -7.11
CA ASN A 482 -7.75 8.12 -7.51
C ASN A 482 -7.41 8.93 -6.26
N ASP A 483 -6.13 9.10 -5.97
CA ASP A 483 -5.70 10.09 -4.99
C ASP A 483 -5.56 11.45 -5.70
N SER A 484 -6.56 12.30 -5.49
CA SER A 484 -6.61 13.65 -6.04
C SER A 484 -6.23 14.70 -4.97
N GLY A 485 -5.90 14.29 -3.74
CA GLY A 485 -5.89 15.20 -2.59
C GLY A 485 -4.52 15.64 -2.08
N LEU A 486 -3.42 15.03 -2.53
CA LEU A 486 -2.17 15.01 -1.73
C LEU A 486 -0.89 15.47 -2.41
N THR A 487 -0.97 15.98 -3.65
CA THR A 487 0.14 16.68 -4.30
C THR A 487 -0.32 18.06 -4.73
N ALA A 488 0.63 18.96 -5.03
CA ALA A 488 0.36 20.32 -5.53
C ALA A 488 -0.82 20.33 -6.51
N ALA A 489 -1.61 21.42 -6.55
CA ALA A 489 -2.87 21.55 -7.32
C ALA A 489 -2.84 21.11 -8.80
N ASP A 490 -1.66 20.78 -9.33
CA ASP A 490 -1.36 20.37 -10.69
C ASP A 490 -1.00 18.88 -10.87
N GLU A 491 -1.00 18.04 -9.82
CA GLU A 491 -0.63 16.62 -9.91
C GLU A 491 -1.73 15.68 -9.39
N LYS A 492 -2.06 14.65 -10.18
CA LYS A 492 -3.05 13.61 -9.86
C LYS A 492 -2.42 12.22 -10.02
N TRP A 493 -2.71 11.32 -9.09
CA TRP A 493 -2.22 9.95 -9.12
C TRP A 493 -3.36 8.95 -9.26
N GLU A 494 -3.14 7.93 -10.09
CA GLU A 494 -4.04 6.80 -10.25
C GLU A 494 -3.25 5.52 -10.00
N GLU A 495 -3.62 4.78 -8.95
CA GLU A 495 -3.02 3.49 -8.61
C GLU A 495 -3.94 2.34 -9.04
N GLN A 496 -3.38 1.35 -9.73
CA GLN A 496 -4.03 0.09 -10.08
C GLN A 496 -3.25 -1.07 -9.44
N VAL A 497 -3.92 -1.94 -8.69
CA VAL A 497 -3.27 -2.98 -7.85
C VAL A 497 -3.94 -4.33 -8.00
N ILE A 498 -3.15 -5.41 -7.93
CA ILE A 498 -3.63 -6.78 -7.68
C ILE A 498 -3.17 -7.19 -6.27
N TYR A 499 -4.12 -7.34 -5.35
CA TYR A 499 -3.82 -7.73 -3.96
C TYR A 499 -3.47 -9.22 -3.86
N GLU A 500 -2.72 -9.57 -2.81
CA GLU A 500 -2.52 -10.97 -2.45
C GLU A 500 -3.86 -11.67 -2.16
N ASN A 501 -3.97 -12.95 -2.51
CA ASN A 501 -5.17 -13.78 -2.39
C ASN A 501 -6.38 -13.32 -3.22
N SER A 502 -6.20 -12.34 -4.10
CA SER A 502 -7.23 -11.96 -5.06
C SER A 502 -7.35 -13.03 -6.15
N MET A 503 -8.58 -13.23 -6.61
CA MET A 503 -8.86 -14.16 -7.70
C MET A 503 -8.58 -13.45 -9.02
N VAL A 504 -7.72 -14.04 -9.85
CA VAL A 504 -7.25 -13.42 -11.08
C VAL A 504 -7.36 -14.40 -12.23
N TYR A 505 -7.84 -13.88 -13.35
CA TYR A 505 -7.86 -14.52 -14.64
C TYR A 505 -6.59 -14.16 -15.42
N VAL A 506 -5.91 -15.17 -15.99
CA VAL A 506 -4.71 -14.98 -16.79
C VAL A 506 -4.82 -15.76 -18.09
N LEU A 507 -4.72 -15.03 -19.20
CA LEU A 507 -4.60 -15.57 -20.54
C LEU A 507 -3.20 -15.25 -21.06
N GLY A 508 -2.37 -16.25 -21.28
CA GLY A 508 -0.99 -16.02 -21.72
C GLY A 508 -0.33 -17.24 -22.33
N PHE A 509 0.97 -17.11 -22.60
CA PHE A 509 1.75 -18.19 -23.20
C PHE A 509 2.57 -18.92 -22.13
N ALA A 510 2.22 -20.18 -21.90
CA ALA A 510 2.93 -21.10 -21.03
C ALA A 510 4.21 -21.60 -21.70
N SER A 511 5.35 -21.39 -21.04
CA SER A 511 6.67 -21.86 -21.46
C SER A 511 7.53 -22.31 -20.28
N THR A 512 8.59 -23.07 -20.57
CA THR A 512 9.55 -23.51 -19.55
C THR A 512 10.34 -22.33 -18.97
N SER A 513 10.61 -22.35 -17.66
CA SER A 513 11.39 -21.33 -16.95
C SER A 513 12.81 -21.11 -17.49
N GLN A 514 13.31 -22.02 -18.34
CA GLN A 514 14.65 -21.95 -18.92
C GLN A 514 14.86 -20.79 -19.90
N LYS A 515 13.78 -20.24 -20.48
CA LYS A 515 13.86 -18.99 -21.26
C LYS A 515 14.01 -17.74 -20.38
N TYR A 516 13.74 -17.84 -19.07
CA TYR A 516 13.70 -16.69 -18.18
C TYR A 516 15.07 -16.29 -17.60
N HIS A 517 15.98 -17.25 -17.43
CA HIS A 517 17.33 -17.02 -16.88
C HIS A 517 18.33 -16.47 -17.91
N GLY A 518 17.87 -15.98 -19.06
CA GLY A 518 18.73 -15.52 -20.15
C GLY A 518 19.46 -16.66 -20.87
N SER A 519 20.01 -16.34 -22.05
CA SER A 519 20.91 -17.25 -22.76
C SER A 519 22.19 -17.48 -21.94
N LEU A 520 22.88 -18.60 -22.19
CA LEU A 520 24.15 -18.91 -21.51
C LEU A 520 25.16 -17.76 -21.66
N ARG A 521 25.16 -17.09 -22.81
CA ARG A 521 26.00 -15.91 -23.08
C ARG A 521 25.66 -14.72 -22.18
N GLU A 522 24.38 -14.47 -21.90
CA GLU A 522 23.96 -13.34 -21.05
C GLU A 522 24.37 -13.56 -19.59
N ARG A 523 24.24 -14.79 -19.08
CA ARG A 523 24.69 -15.15 -17.72
C ARG A 523 26.20 -15.03 -17.56
N VAL A 524 26.96 -15.47 -18.56
CA VAL A 524 28.42 -15.31 -18.59
C VAL A 524 28.78 -13.83 -18.59
N ALA A 525 28.09 -13.01 -19.40
CA ALA A 525 28.32 -11.57 -19.42
C ALA A 525 27.99 -10.89 -18.08
N GLU A 526 26.94 -11.31 -17.38
CA GLU A 526 26.57 -10.81 -16.06
C GLU A 526 27.61 -11.16 -14.99
N LYS A 527 28.06 -12.43 -14.92
CA LYS A 527 29.15 -12.83 -14.01
C LYS A 527 30.44 -12.06 -14.30
N LEU A 528 30.78 -11.86 -15.57
CA LEU A 528 31.95 -11.05 -15.95
C LEU A 528 31.82 -9.58 -15.54
N ARG A 529 30.61 -9.00 -15.53
CA ARG A 529 30.40 -7.64 -15.01
C ARG A 529 30.59 -7.58 -13.50
N HIS A 530 30.06 -8.57 -12.77
CA HIS A 530 30.23 -8.64 -11.32
C HIS A 530 31.71 -8.83 -10.94
N LEU A 531 32.41 -9.69 -11.68
CA LEU A 531 33.85 -9.88 -11.53
C LEU A 531 34.64 -8.57 -11.78
N LYS A 532 34.17 -7.73 -12.72
CA LYS A 532 34.76 -6.40 -12.96
C LYS A 532 34.47 -5.37 -11.89
N SER A 533 33.34 -5.47 -11.18
CA SER A 533 32.97 -4.50 -10.15
C SER A 533 33.70 -4.71 -8.82
N ASP A 534 34.12 -5.95 -8.52
CA ASP A 534 34.81 -6.29 -7.28
C ASP A 534 36.31 -6.47 -7.56
N ARG A 535 37.09 -5.42 -7.22
CA ARG A 535 38.53 -5.38 -7.46
C ARG A 535 39.25 -6.52 -6.75
N ASP A 536 38.85 -6.90 -5.54
CA ASP A 536 39.55 -7.94 -4.76
C ASP A 536 39.37 -9.33 -5.39
N THR A 537 38.20 -9.60 -5.98
CA THR A 537 37.97 -10.85 -6.72
C THR A 537 38.66 -10.87 -8.07
N LEU A 538 38.78 -9.72 -8.72
CA LEU A 538 39.47 -9.55 -9.99
C LEU A 538 40.97 -9.82 -9.82
N MET A 539 41.59 -9.27 -8.77
CA MET A 539 43.02 -9.46 -8.46
C MET A 539 43.40 -10.91 -8.12
N ARG A 540 42.44 -11.83 -7.92
CA ARG A 540 42.76 -13.27 -7.77
C ARG A 540 43.25 -13.91 -9.07
N TYR A 541 43.01 -13.25 -10.20
CA TYR A 541 43.42 -13.72 -11.53
C TYR A 541 44.72 -13.03 -12.01
N ASP A 542 45.24 -12.07 -11.25
CA ASP A 542 46.58 -11.49 -11.41
C ASP A 542 47.61 -12.49 -10.87
N HIS A 543 48.29 -13.20 -11.78
CA HIS A 543 49.19 -14.31 -11.45
C HIS A 543 50.64 -13.85 -11.37
N ASP A 544 51.00 -12.77 -12.07
CA ASP A 544 52.35 -12.20 -12.05
C ASP A 544 52.51 -11.09 -10.98
N GLY A 545 51.42 -10.65 -10.36
CA GLY A 545 51.39 -9.74 -9.22
C GLY A 545 51.74 -8.30 -9.58
N ASP A 546 51.57 -7.92 -10.85
CA ASP A 546 51.95 -6.62 -11.38
C ASP A 546 50.91 -5.51 -11.11
N GLY A 547 49.77 -5.86 -10.53
CA GLY A 547 48.69 -4.93 -10.18
C GLY A 547 47.76 -4.60 -11.35
N GLN A 548 47.95 -5.22 -12.51
CA GLN A 548 47.14 -5.11 -13.72
C GLN A 548 46.70 -6.50 -14.17
N ILE A 549 45.75 -6.58 -15.11
CA ILE A 549 45.30 -7.88 -15.65
C ILE A 549 45.62 -7.92 -17.13
N SER A 550 46.48 -8.85 -17.49
CA SER A 550 46.85 -9.12 -18.87
C SER A 550 45.69 -9.76 -19.65
N SER A 551 45.78 -9.73 -20.99
CA SER A 551 44.77 -10.38 -21.85
C SER A 551 44.63 -11.88 -21.57
N HIS A 552 45.74 -12.55 -21.26
CA HIS A 552 45.78 -13.99 -21.01
C HIS A 552 45.13 -14.36 -19.67
N GLU A 553 45.37 -13.56 -18.62
CA GLU A 553 44.71 -13.72 -17.32
C GLU A 553 43.22 -13.42 -17.38
N TRP A 554 42.83 -12.43 -18.19
CA TRP A 554 41.44 -12.12 -18.46
C TRP A 554 40.70 -13.25 -19.20
N ASP A 555 41.35 -13.88 -20.17
CA ASP A 555 40.78 -15.03 -20.88
C ASP A 555 40.62 -16.25 -19.94
N ASN A 556 41.58 -16.48 -19.04
CA ASN A 556 41.46 -17.51 -18.01
C ASN A 556 40.28 -17.23 -17.07
N ALA A 557 40.13 -15.99 -16.60
CA ALA A 557 39.00 -15.56 -15.78
C ALA A 557 37.65 -15.78 -16.52
N ARG A 558 37.59 -15.48 -17.82
CA ARG A 558 36.40 -15.76 -18.64
C ARG A 558 36.09 -17.25 -18.71
N THR A 559 37.08 -18.10 -18.99
CA THR A 559 36.88 -19.56 -19.08
C THR A 559 36.37 -20.14 -17.76
N VAL A 560 36.90 -19.69 -16.62
CA VAL A 560 36.43 -20.11 -15.29
C VAL A 560 34.98 -19.69 -15.06
N MET A 561 34.60 -18.46 -15.39
CA MET A 561 33.21 -18.00 -15.29
C MET A 561 32.26 -18.78 -16.19
N GLU A 562 32.68 -19.10 -17.43
CA GLU A 562 31.90 -19.94 -18.35
C GLU A 562 31.68 -21.35 -17.78
N GLN A 563 32.72 -21.96 -17.24
CA GLN A 563 32.64 -23.28 -16.60
C GLN A 563 31.76 -23.26 -15.36
N GLU A 564 31.83 -22.21 -14.55
CA GLU A 564 31.00 -22.08 -13.34
C GLU A 564 29.51 -21.91 -13.69
N VAL A 565 29.18 -21.07 -14.69
CA VAL A 565 27.80 -20.94 -15.19
C VAL A 565 27.29 -22.27 -15.77
N LEU A 566 28.15 -23.00 -16.49
CA LEU A 566 27.80 -24.31 -17.03
C LEU A 566 27.58 -25.33 -15.90
N HIS A 567 28.43 -25.33 -14.87
CA HIS A 567 28.32 -26.23 -13.73
C HIS A 567 27.04 -25.94 -12.91
N GLU A 568 26.72 -24.67 -12.65
CA GLU A 568 25.45 -24.26 -12.06
C GLU A 568 24.26 -24.73 -12.90
N LYS A 569 24.35 -24.62 -14.23
CA LYS A 569 23.28 -25.08 -15.14
C LYS A 569 23.08 -26.59 -15.08
N LEU A 570 24.16 -27.36 -14.98
CA LEU A 570 24.11 -28.83 -14.85
C LEU A 570 23.55 -29.24 -13.48
N GLN A 571 24.01 -28.63 -12.38
CA GLN A 571 23.48 -28.89 -11.04
C GLN A 571 22.00 -28.50 -10.92
N GLN A 572 21.59 -27.36 -11.49
CA GLN A 572 20.17 -26.96 -11.56
C GLN A 572 19.33 -27.91 -12.43
N GLY A 573 19.92 -28.51 -13.47
CA GLY A 573 19.26 -29.52 -14.31
C GLY A 573 19.01 -30.84 -13.58
N GLN A 574 19.93 -31.25 -12.70
CA GLN A 574 19.81 -32.48 -11.91
C GLN A 574 18.72 -32.40 -10.82
N GLN A 575 18.46 -31.20 -10.28
CA GLN A 575 17.46 -30.97 -9.21
C GLN A 575 16.01 -30.78 -9.73
N ARG A 576 15.82 -30.56 -11.04
CA ARG A 576 14.56 -30.08 -11.64
C ARG A 576 13.88 -31.09 -12.57
N SER A 577 13.65 -32.32 -12.09
CA SER A 577 12.74 -33.25 -12.78
C SER A 577 11.26 -32.80 -12.78
N ASN A 578 10.94 -31.61 -12.23
CA ASN A 578 9.68 -30.90 -12.42
C ASN A 578 9.98 -29.59 -13.16
N GLU A 579 9.77 -29.58 -14.48
CA GLU A 579 9.81 -28.36 -15.29
C GLU A 579 8.68 -27.42 -14.84
N GLN A 580 9.01 -26.41 -14.02
CA GLN A 580 8.02 -25.43 -13.58
C GLN A 580 7.63 -24.53 -14.77
N LEU A 581 6.36 -24.63 -15.16
CA LEU A 581 5.76 -23.84 -16.22
C LEU A 581 5.61 -22.38 -15.76
N VAL A 582 6.00 -21.45 -16.64
CA VAL A 582 5.83 -20.01 -16.44
C VAL A 582 4.93 -19.47 -17.55
N ILE A 583 3.88 -18.74 -17.17
CA ILE A 583 3.01 -18.03 -18.11
C ILE A 583 3.50 -16.61 -18.26
N GLY A 584 3.75 -16.16 -19.49
CA GLY A 584 4.17 -14.80 -19.79
C GLY A 584 3.73 -14.34 -21.17
N ALA A 585 4.36 -13.26 -21.66
CA ALA A 585 4.09 -12.72 -22.97
C ALA A 585 4.38 -13.74 -24.10
N PRO A 586 3.51 -13.83 -25.12
CA PRO A 586 3.70 -14.72 -26.24
C PRO A 586 4.91 -14.32 -27.10
N PRO A 587 5.57 -15.27 -27.77
CA PRO A 587 6.70 -14.98 -28.66
C PRO A 587 6.29 -14.19 -29.91
N SER A 588 5.02 -14.29 -30.33
CA SER A 588 4.45 -13.49 -31.41
C SER A 588 3.54 -12.40 -30.86
N LYS A 589 3.64 -11.18 -31.42
CA LYS A 589 2.84 -10.01 -30.99
C LYS A 589 1.35 -10.12 -31.34
N ASP A 590 0.97 -11.12 -32.14
CA ASP A 590 -0.41 -11.33 -32.59
C ASP A 590 -1.29 -12.08 -31.58
N LEU A 591 -0.70 -12.53 -30.47
CA LEU A 591 -1.41 -13.23 -29.41
C LEU A 591 -1.59 -12.29 -28.22
N PRO A 592 -2.79 -12.24 -27.61
CA PRO A 592 -3.03 -11.40 -26.46
C PRO A 592 -2.40 -12.00 -25.20
N PHE A 593 -1.84 -11.15 -24.35
CA PHE A 593 -1.45 -11.51 -22.98
C PHE A 593 -2.24 -10.62 -22.03
N ILE A 594 -3.11 -11.21 -21.22
CA ILE A 594 -4.10 -10.48 -20.42
C ILE A 594 -4.09 -11.00 -19.00
N ILE A 595 -4.08 -10.06 -18.05
CA ILE A 595 -4.27 -10.32 -16.63
C ILE A 595 -5.45 -9.47 -16.17
N ALA A 596 -6.51 -10.11 -15.68
CA ALA A 596 -7.74 -9.43 -15.28
C ALA A 596 -8.18 -9.86 -13.88
N ALA A 597 -8.67 -8.89 -13.09
CA ALA A 597 -9.22 -9.16 -11.75
C ALA A 597 -10.64 -9.73 -11.78
N THR A 598 -11.27 -9.79 -12.96
CA THR A 598 -12.65 -10.29 -13.14
C THR A 598 -12.66 -11.72 -13.70
N PRO A 599 -13.69 -12.51 -13.39
CA PRO A 599 -13.77 -13.92 -13.77
C PRO A 599 -14.12 -14.19 -15.24
N SER A 600 -14.43 -13.18 -16.07
CA SER A 600 -14.96 -13.45 -17.42
C SER A 600 -14.25 -12.72 -18.56
N GLU A 601 -14.04 -13.46 -19.65
CA GLU A 601 -13.59 -13.02 -20.97
C GLU A 601 -14.62 -12.16 -21.70
N GLU A 602 -15.86 -12.13 -21.21
CA GLU A 602 -17.05 -11.66 -21.93
C GLU A 602 -16.92 -10.23 -22.42
N HIS A 603 -16.30 -9.35 -21.63
CA HIS A 603 -16.15 -7.95 -21.99
C HIS A 603 -15.16 -7.72 -23.13
N LEU A 604 -14.15 -8.59 -23.32
CA LEU A 604 -13.19 -8.45 -24.41
C LEU A 604 -13.77 -9.01 -25.72
N VAL A 605 -14.42 -10.17 -25.65
CA VAL A 605 -15.08 -10.79 -26.80
C VAL A 605 -16.23 -9.91 -27.32
N ARG A 606 -16.97 -9.23 -26.43
CA ARG A 606 -18.11 -8.37 -26.78
C ARG A 606 -17.73 -7.11 -27.56
N HIS A 607 -16.53 -6.56 -27.34
CA HIS A 607 -16.09 -5.39 -28.11
C HIS A 607 -15.74 -5.78 -29.56
N TYR A 608 -15.01 -6.88 -29.74
CA TYR A 608 -14.70 -7.40 -31.08
C TYR A 608 -15.93 -7.95 -31.79
N SER A 609 -16.94 -8.45 -31.07
CA SER A 609 -18.13 -9.04 -31.70
C SER A 609 -18.98 -8.05 -32.49
N TRP A 610 -18.97 -6.74 -32.17
CA TRP A 610 -19.70 -5.74 -32.95
C TRP A 610 -18.84 -5.08 -34.04
N GLN A 611 -17.52 -4.99 -33.84
CA GLN A 611 -16.61 -4.41 -34.83
C GLN A 611 -16.44 -5.30 -36.06
N ILE A 612 -16.39 -6.63 -35.88
CA ILE A 612 -16.25 -7.58 -36.99
C ILE A 612 -17.39 -7.45 -38.01
N PRO A 613 -18.68 -7.54 -37.64
CA PRO A 613 -19.76 -7.39 -38.62
C PRO A 613 -19.79 -5.99 -39.24
N LEU A 614 -19.46 -4.94 -38.48
CA LEU A 614 -19.41 -3.57 -39.01
C LEU A 614 -18.30 -3.40 -40.06
N LEU A 615 -17.11 -3.96 -39.83
CA LEU A 615 -16.00 -3.94 -40.79
C LEU A 615 -16.32 -4.78 -42.05
N LEU A 616 -16.98 -5.93 -41.89
CA LEU A 616 -17.38 -6.77 -43.02
C LEU A 616 -18.49 -6.13 -43.85
N VAL A 617 -19.52 -5.55 -43.20
CA VAL A 617 -20.61 -4.84 -43.89
C VAL A 617 -20.08 -3.57 -44.55
N GLY A 618 -19.24 -2.78 -43.87
CA GLY A 618 -18.60 -1.61 -44.46
C GLY A 618 -17.68 -1.97 -45.64
N GLY A 619 -16.93 -3.08 -45.52
CA GLY A 619 -16.14 -3.64 -46.62
C GLY A 619 -16.99 -4.06 -47.81
N LEU A 620 -18.18 -4.63 -47.57
CA LEU A 620 -19.11 -5.05 -48.61
C LEU A 620 -19.79 -3.85 -49.30
N ILE A 621 -20.20 -2.82 -48.55
CA ILE A 621 -20.76 -1.59 -49.12
C ILE A 621 -19.72 -0.88 -50.01
N THR A 622 -18.49 -0.75 -49.52
CA THR A 622 -17.40 -0.13 -50.31
C THR A 622 -16.99 -0.98 -51.51
N PHE A 623 -17.12 -2.30 -51.44
CA PHE A 623 -16.93 -3.20 -52.57
C PHE A 623 -17.99 -3.02 -53.65
N ILE A 624 -19.27 -2.95 -53.27
CA ILE A 624 -20.38 -2.68 -54.21
C ILE A 624 -20.17 -1.33 -54.89
N TRP A 625 -19.81 -0.31 -54.11
CA TRP A 625 -19.52 1.02 -54.66
C TRP A 625 -18.33 0.99 -55.63
N ALA A 626 -17.29 0.21 -55.35
CA ALA A 626 -16.16 0.02 -56.27
C ALA A 626 -16.60 -0.62 -57.59
N ILE A 627 -17.51 -1.60 -57.54
CA ILE A 627 -18.07 -2.25 -58.74
C ILE A 627 -18.92 -1.26 -59.54
N GLU A 628 -19.82 -0.51 -58.90
CA GLU A 628 -20.65 0.49 -59.56
C GLU A 628 -19.81 1.60 -60.23
N ALA A 629 -18.79 2.10 -59.53
CA ALA A 629 -17.86 3.08 -60.06
C ALA A 629 -17.08 2.52 -61.27
N CYS A 630 -16.58 1.28 -61.17
CA CYS A 630 -15.89 0.62 -62.27
C CYS A 630 -16.82 0.42 -63.50
N VAL A 631 -18.04 -0.06 -63.30
CA VAL A 631 -19.03 -0.24 -64.38
C VAL A 631 -19.39 1.09 -65.04
N SER A 632 -19.61 2.15 -64.24
CA SER A 632 -19.91 3.49 -64.74
C SER A 632 -18.73 4.11 -65.50
N TYR A 633 -17.49 3.80 -65.11
CA TYR A 633 -16.29 4.33 -65.76
C TYR A 633 -16.00 3.63 -67.11
N PHE A 634 -16.23 2.33 -67.19
CA PHE A 634 -16.02 1.53 -68.40
C PHE A 634 -17.23 1.48 -69.35
N HIS A 635 -18.33 2.17 -69.04
CA HIS A 635 -19.56 2.15 -69.85
C HIS A 635 -20.06 0.72 -70.17
N LEU A 636 -20.04 -0.16 -69.17
CA LEU A 636 -20.39 -1.58 -69.34
C LEU A 636 -21.92 -1.86 -69.33
N VAL A 637 -22.76 -0.82 -69.28
CA VAL A 637 -24.21 -0.84 -69.55
C VAL A 637 -24.61 0.44 -70.26
#